data_AF-A0A9Q0YGJ4-F1
#
_entry.id   AF-A0A9Q0YGJ4-F1
#
_cell.length_a   1.000
_cell.length_b   1.000
_cell.length_c   1.000
_cell.angle_alpha   90.00
_cell.angle_beta   90.00
_cell.angle_gamma   90.00
#
_symmetry.space_group_name_H-M   'P 1'
#
loop_
_entity.id
_entity.type
_entity.pdbx_description
1 polymer ?
#
loop_
_entity_poly.entity_id
_entity_poly.type
_entity_poly.pdbx_seq_one_letter_code
_entity_poly.pdbx_strand_id
1 'polypeptide(L)'
;MERRSRATLLILSVLLVGCLSFAQAQEDGSLSPDESFSASVLESSSLDITDRNPCSFRGQFLEHKQSITLDPCTECTCKNGTTTCEIESCPSEAGCEPGEIVIIEEECCPQCPYKMYVEDTNNLYAETFEFSEGSSKKIRFDLDIVVDRKLTSRWVRGENLWKLTAWVSPNEDGSGPRFSEQDNIFNEKDAAQEYSKPSYPPWEWSKLRYTMTFTGGSCADYRYFCVQFGQADDPQPTYDLDFTFQAVDNEVERLIDCVPLGECKGLKALDLDWTIEAEDPVFGQTTPVTLDVDVRFDPESANKKGEGLWRVGLFGSANEDGSGARFSEISQTLTEDEASTPKKGIKLPIEGIEADFEIGSIGCIEEASYVCVEFAQGDNPDPPFTMTIEYARQGGAELDSMILCKPQECSARAIFSTLVPDLTGQFPVIENRRNTIQMNLDAITDKDLSTVVPGESLWELGTFFNARPNGKGRRIQEQTQILNPFQQDQDLMLDENLVFNGIDFETDLTGLVCSDVPYICFELKKNEDASLNYVFGTNPTQDPFVECIDFTKYCKGVIYQGIIWDRRIPDHRPGDPVPLTINAAIEVDPVSRGLSGDGLYEMSVFVASDQDGSDRQTPSFDQVLTPGQMSTKLPAGGPLVINGIMTPPLIAEQLGCAEMRYLCVEFRKGPRANPDYTAEFTQSETEIGSADDNVVFKKNSLIQCREENCPEIPKVCHGPSLDLFAT
;
A
#
# COMPACT_ATOMS: atom_id res chain seq x y z
N MET A 1 45.91 -14.65 -20.43
CA MET A 1 46.26 -13.37 -21.07
C MET A 1 45.58 -12.28 -20.25
N GLU A 2 46.33 -11.36 -19.61
CA GLU A 2 46.76 -10.04 -20.14
C GLU A 2 45.66 -8.97 -20.06
N ARG A 3 45.89 -7.73 -19.60
CA ARG A 3 47.08 -7.12 -18.94
C ARG A 3 46.74 -5.71 -18.39
N ARG A 4 47.20 -5.38 -17.16
CA ARG A 4 47.72 -4.05 -16.71
C ARG A 4 46.77 -2.81 -16.75
N SER A 5 47.02 -1.66 -16.10
CA SER A 5 47.80 -1.25 -14.90
C SER A 5 47.58 0.28 -14.71
N ARG A 6 47.42 0.86 -13.51
CA ARG A 6 48.46 1.38 -12.58
C ARG A 6 47.73 1.93 -11.31
N ALA A 7 48.17 1.67 -10.07
CA ALA A 7 49.25 2.33 -9.30
C ALA A 7 48.91 3.80 -8.90
N THR A 8 49.21 4.35 -7.71
CA THR A 8 50.13 4.00 -6.58
C THR A 8 49.69 4.83 -5.32
N LEU A 9 50.20 4.81 -4.06
CA LEU A 9 51.33 4.23 -3.29
C LEU A 9 51.00 4.34 -1.75
N LEU A 10 51.79 3.70 -0.85
CA LEU A 10 51.84 3.86 0.63
C LEU A 10 50.69 3.20 1.45
N ILE A 11 50.86 2.66 2.68
CA ILE A 11 52.06 2.49 3.54
C ILE A 11 52.03 1.17 4.37
N LEU A 12 53.15 0.88 5.05
CA LEU A 12 53.45 -0.21 6.01
C LEU A 12 52.48 -0.32 7.22
N SER A 13 52.39 -1.41 8.02
CA SER A 13 52.97 -2.78 7.96
C SER A 13 52.44 -3.75 9.04
N VAL A 14 52.29 -5.04 8.66
CA VAL A 14 52.54 -6.28 9.46
C VAL A 14 51.69 -6.59 10.71
N LEU A 15 51.03 -7.76 10.69
CA LEU A 15 50.48 -8.46 11.87
C LEU A 15 51.56 -9.29 12.58
N LEU A 16 51.33 -9.65 13.86
CA LEU A 16 51.21 -11.07 14.27
C LEU A 16 50.80 -11.27 15.74
N VAL A 17 49.76 -12.08 15.94
CA VAL A 17 49.50 -12.88 17.16
C VAL A 17 50.30 -14.19 16.99
N GLY A 18 50.88 -14.85 17.99
CA GLY A 18 50.97 -14.61 19.44
C GLY A 18 51.37 -15.92 20.15
N CYS A 19 51.06 -16.04 21.45
CA CYS A 19 51.06 -17.28 22.29
C CYS A 19 52.39 -17.93 22.75
N LEU A 20 52.40 -18.27 24.06
CA LEU A 20 53.06 -19.42 24.73
C LEU A 20 54.62 -19.45 24.75
N SER A 21 55.35 -19.76 25.83
CA SER A 21 55.06 -20.57 27.02
C SER A 21 56.28 -20.62 27.98
N PHE A 22 56.05 -21.10 29.21
CA PHE A 22 57.00 -21.67 30.19
C PHE A 22 58.38 -21.04 30.47
N ALA A 23 58.56 -20.63 31.73
CA ALA A 23 59.88 -20.49 32.35
C ALA A 23 60.41 -21.86 32.84
N GLN A 24 61.71 -22.09 32.69
CA GLN A 24 62.51 -23.06 33.44
C GLN A 24 63.83 -22.40 33.85
N ALA A 25 64.54 -23.01 34.80
CA ALA A 25 65.58 -22.34 35.60
C ALA A 25 67.01 -22.86 35.34
N GLN A 26 67.95 -22.19 36.02
CA GLN A 26 69.07 -22.79 36.78
C GLN A 26 70.52 -22.63 36.24
N GLU A 27 71.30 -21.96 37.08
CA GLU A 27 72.76 -22.04 37.35
C GLU A 27 73.87 -21.61 36.35
N ASP A 28 74.82 -20.86 36.96
CA ASP A 28 76.29 -20.79 36.76
C ASP A 28 76.95 -20.39 35.43
N GLY A 29 78.08 -19.65 35.54
CA GLY A 29 79.11 -19.83 34.49
C GLY A 29 80.38 -18.97 34.39
N SER A 30 80.52 -17.79 35.03
CA SER A 30 81.80 -17.05 35.20
C SER A 30 82.53 -16.40 33.96
N LEU A 31 83.50 -15.52 34.29
CA LEU A 31 84.69 -15.05 33.53
C LEU A 31 84.58 -13.95 32.42
N SER A 32 84.84 -12.73 32.89
CA SER A 32 85.61 -11.56 32.35
C SER A 32 86.77 -11.81 31.36
N PRO A 33 87.46 -10.78 30.78
CA PRO A 33 87.35 -9.31 30.96
C PRO A 33 87.34 -8.46 29.65
N ASP A 34 87.23 -7.12 29.76
CA ASP A 34 88.27 -6.14 29.36
C ASP A 34 87.84 -4.66 29.54
N GLU A 35 88.79 -3.74 29.65
CA GLU A 35 88.60 -2.34 30.10
C GLU A 35 88.74 -1.26 29.00
N SER A 36 87.99 -0.16 29.13
CA SER A 36 88.47 1.24 28.92
C SER A 36 87.30 2.24 29.14
N PHE A 37 87.15 2.89 30.29
CA PHE A 37 87.86 4.07 30.81
C PHE A 37 87.83 5.36 29.94
N SER A 38 86.96 6.30 30.34
CA SER A 38 87.13 7.77 30.26
C SER A 38 86.08 8.42 31.18
N ALA A 39 86.43 8.76 32.41
CA ALA A 39 87.06 10.03 32.80
C ALA A 39 86.03 11.18 33.02
N SER A 40 85.31 11.12 34.16
CA SER A 40 84.59 12.27 34.73
C SER A 40 85.54 13.16 35.54
N VAL A 41 85.37 14.48 35.45
CA VAL A 41 86.23 15.47 36.14
C VAL A 41 85.89 15.53 37.63
N LEU A 42 86.94 15.57 38.46
CA LEU A 42 86.85 15.83 39.90
C LEU A 42 87.08 17.33 40.18
N GLU A 43 86.12 18.00 40.80
CA GLU A 43 86.41 19.11 41.72
C GLU A 43 86.26 18.60 43.16
N SER A 44 87.10 19.11 44.06
CA SER A 44 87.38 18.43 45.33
C SER A 44 86.46 18.82 46.48
N SER A 45 85.76 17.83 47.02
CA SER A 45 85.55 17.70 48.47
C SER A 45 86.48 16.59 49.02
N SER A 46 86.79 16.66 50.30
CA SER A 46 87.88 15.90 50.93
C SER A 46 87.64 14.39 51.04
N LEU A 47 88.75 13.65 51.10
CA LEU A 47 88.81 12.30 51.67
C LEU A 47 88.19 12.29 53.08
N ASP A 48 87.29 11.35 53.35
CA ASP A 48 87.02 10.90 54.72
C ASP A 48 86.75 9.38 54.74
N ILE A 49 87.76 8.61 55.18
CA ILE A 49 87.71 7.16 55.32
C ILE A 49 87.44 6.85 56.80
N THR A 50 86.30 7.37 57.27
CA THR A 50 85.98 7.55 58.70
C THR A 50 84.52 7.21 59.02
N ASP A 51 83.62 7.35 58.04
CA ASP A 51 82.17 7.25 58.21
C ASP A 51 81.60 5.84 57.96
N ARG A 52 82.10 4.87 58.74
CA ARG A 52 81.44 3.58 59.03
C ARG A 52 81.63 3.10 60.48
N ASN A 53 82.07 3.98 61.38
CA ASN A 53 82.39 3.58 62.75
C ASN A 53 81.17 2.98 63.47
N PRO A 54 81.27 1.76 64.03
CA PRO A 54 80.20 1.18 64.82
C PRO A 54 80.06 1.92 66.16
N CYS A 55 78.83 2.12 66.61
CA CYS A 55 78.53 2.83 67.83
C CYS A 55 78.49 1.85 69.01
N SER A 56 79.16 2.16 70.12
CA SER A 56 78.96 1.42 71.36
C SER A 56 77.86 2.07 72.18
N PHE A 57 76.75 1.37 72.40
CA PHE A 57 75.56 1.91 73.03
C PHE A 57 74.96 0.94 74.05
N ARG A 58 74.80 1.40 75.30
CA ARG A 58 74.37 0.60 76.47
C ARG A 58 75.04 -0.79 76.62
N GLY A 59 76.26 -0.95 76.10
CA GLY A 59 77.04 -2.20 76.15
C GLY A 59 76.90 -3.11 74.92
N GLN A 60 76.06 -2.76 73.94
CA GLN A 60 76.00 -3.41 72.62
C GLN A 60 76.81 -2.60 71.58
N PHE A 61 77.11 -3.24 70.45
CA PHE A 61 77.70 -2.57 69.29
C PHE A 61 76.66 -2.53 68.16
N LEU A 62 76.39 -1.33 67.64
CA LEU A 62 75.50 -1.08 66.51
C LEU A 62 76.35 -0.75 65.28
N GLU A 63 76.09 -1.38 64.15
CA GLU A 63 76.72 -0.99 62.88
C GLU A 63 76.19 0.35 62.37
N HIS A 64 76.93 1.04 61.50
CA HIS A 64 76.46 2.32 60.97
C HIS A 64 75.14 2.14 60.18
N LYS A 65 74.13 2.94 60.55
CA LYS A 65 72.72 2.90 60.13
C LYS A 65 71.87 1.79 60.75
N GLN A 66 72.42 0.98 61.66
CA GLN A 66 71.62 0.14 62.53
C GLN A 66 70.91 0.98 63.59
N SER A 67 69.60 0.76 63.74
CA SER A 67 68.80 1.27 64.85
C SER A 67 68.55 0.20 65.91
N ILE A 68 68.29 0.66 67.13
CA ILE A 68 67.73 -0.14 68.22
C ILE A 68 66.67 0.67 68.96
N THR A 69 65.51 0.08 69.22
CA THR A 69 64.51 0.63 70.13
C THR A 69 64.88 0.26 71.58
N LEU A 70 64.84 1.24 72.48
CA LEU A 70 65.16 1.05 73.90
C LEU A 70 63.91 0.84 74.77
N ASP A 71 62.85 1.49 74.35
CA ASP A 71 61.50 1.56 74.89
C ASP A 71 60.62 2.06 73.72
N PRO A 72 59.28 1.94 73.78
CA PRO A 72 58.41 2.30 72.64
C PRO A 72 58.55 3.74 72.15
N CYS A 73 59.09 4.67 72.96
CA CYS A 73 59.30 6.07 72.59
C CYS A 73 60.71 6.41 72.09
N THR A 74 61.68 5.49 72.16
CA THR A 74 63.10 5.84 71.95
C THR A 74 63.77 4.92 70.93
N GLU A 75 63.87 5.40 69.68
CA GLU A 75 64.71 4.77 68.65
C GLU A 75 66.11 5.40 68.65
N CYS A 76 67.15 4.57 68.63
CA CYS A 76 68.55 5.00 68.65
C CYS A 76 69.31 4.45 67.44
N THR A 77 69.55 5.31 66.43
CA THR A 77 70.31 4.97 65.22
C THR A 77 71.80 5.29 65.36
N CYS A 78 72.67 4.38 64.94
CA CYS A 78 74.10 4.62 64.85
C CYS A 78 74.49 5.45 63.61
N LYS A 79 74.85 6.71 63.82
CA LYS A 79 75.29 7.66 62.77
C LYS A 79 76.78 7.99 63.03
N ASN A 80 77.68 7.23 62.39
CA ASN A 80 79.16 7.35 62.42
C ASN A 80 79.78 7.42 63.83
N GLY A 81 79.77 6.28 64.54
CA GLY A 81 80.29 6.16 65.91
C GLY A 81 79.46 6.88 66.98
N THR A 82 78.60 7.82 66.58
CA THR A 82 77.67 8.56 67.43
C THR A 82 76.30 7.89 67.38
N THR A 83 75.78 7.46 68.52
CA THR A 83 74.38 7.03 68.59
C THR A 83 73.50 8.27 68.72
N THR A 84 72.62 8.49 67.74
CA THR A 84 71.60 9.54 67.81
C THR A 84 70.30 8.87 68.23
N CYS A 85 69.76 9.27 69.38
CA CYS A 85 68.45 8.81 69.83
C CYS A 85 67.40 9.87 69.51
N GLU A 86 66.35 9.45 68.82
CA GLU A 86 65.19 10.24 68.47
C GLU A 86 64.07 9.76 69.42
N ILE A 87 63.66 10.65 70.34
CA ILE A 87 62.68 10.35 71.38
C ILE A 87 61.35 10.96 70.93
N GLU A 88 60.35 10.13 70.62
CA GLU A 88 59.00 10.62 70.38
C GLU A 88 58.42 11.22 71.67
N SER A 89 57.81 12.39 71.54
CA SER A 89 57.20 13.12 72.64
C SER A 89 55.70 13.23 72.39
N CYS A 90 54.91 12.50 73.16
CA CYS A 90 53.47 12.44 72.99
C CYS A 90 52.80 13.82 73.20
N PRO A 91 51.72 14.12 72.47
CA PRO A 91 50.92 15.33 72.72
C PRO A 91 50.43 15.38 74.17
N SER A 92 50.39 16.59 74.76
CA SER A 92 49.92 16.79 76.14
C SER A 92 48.40 16.60 76.32
N GLU A 93 47.67 16.45 75.21
CA GLU A 93 46.24 16.19 75.16
C GLU A 93 46.03 14.94 74.29
N ALA A 94 45.47 13.88 74.85
CA ALA A 94 45.32 12.60 74.15
C ALA A 94 44.28 12.62 73.01
N GLY A 95 43.34 13.57 73.05
CA GLY A 95 42.25 13.72 72.07
C GLY A 95 40.97 12.95 72.40
N CYS A 96 40.95 12.18 73.49
CA CYS A 96 39.79 11.47 74.02
C CYS A 96 39.62 11.72 75.53
N GLU A 97 38.50 11.30 76.13
CA GLU A 97 38.30 11.42 77.58
C GLU A 97 39.27 10.51 78.37
N PRO A 98 39.67 10.86 79.61
CA PRO A 98 40.62 10.04 80.39
C PRO A 98 40.19 8.59 80.68
N GLY A 99 38.91 8.24 80.47
CA GLY A 99 38.40 6.86 80.55
C GLY A 99 38.41 6.10 79.22
N GLU A 100 38.59 6.78 78.09
CA GLU A 100 38.73 6.20 76.74
C GLU A 100 40.20 5.89 76.39
N ILE A 101 41.17 6.28 77.23
CA ILE A 101 42.61 6.17 76.93
C ILE A 101 43.09 4.71 77.07
N VAL A 102 43.59 4.14 75.98
CA VAL A 102 44.18 2.80 75.93
C VAL A 102 45.71 2.88 75.90
N ILE A 103 46.35 2.28 76.91
CA ILE A 103 47.82 2.17 76.97
C ILE A 103 48.22 0.83 76.34
N ILE A 104 49.05 0.88 75.31
CA ILE A 104 49.50 -0.28 74.52
C ILE A 104 51.01 -0.46 74.75
N GLU A 105 51.45 -1.67 75.12
CA GLU A 105 52.84 -1.90 75.55
C GLU A 105 53.90 -1.74 74.45
N GLU A 106 53.49 -1.74 73.18
CA GLU A 106 54.37 -1.68 72.00
C GLU A 106 54.45 -0.29 71.34
N GLU A 107 53.58 0.64 71.72
CA GLU A 107 53.44 1.98 71.12
C GLU A 107 53.95 3.07 72.09
N CYS A 108 54.61 4.13 71.58
CA CYS A 108 55.10 5.22 72.44
C CYS A 108 53.97 5.92 73.20
N CYS A 109 52.90 6.23 72.47
CA CYS A 109 51.85 7.10 72.96
C CYS A 109 50.58 6.30 73.25
N PRO A 110 49.87 6.62 74.34
CA PRO A 110 48.57 6.02 74.59
C PRO A 110 47.62 6.39 73.45
N GLN A 111 46.89 5.40 72.97
CA GLN A 111 45.94 5.55 71.87
C GLN A 111 44.54 5.86 72.42
N CYS A 112 43.68 6.32 71.53
CA CYS A 112 42.27 6.55 71.76
C CYS A 112 41.47 5.73 70.73
N PRO A 113 40.16 5.46 70.99
CA PRO A 113 39.23 4.97 69.98
C PRO A 113 39.41 5.66 68.62
N TYR A 114 39.42 4.87 67.55
CA TYR A 114 39.59 5.37 66.19
C TYR A 114 38.27 5.98 65.70
N LYS A 115 38.20 7.31 65.68
CA LYS A 115 37.04 8.07 65.21
C LYS A 115 37.36 8.57 63.79
N MET A 116 36.50 8.29 62.82
CA MET A 116 36.69 8.60 61.41
C MET A 116 35.51 9.40 60.87
N TYR A 117 35.77 10.64 60.45
CA TYR A 117 34.75 11.57 59.96
C TYR A 117 35.05 11.96 58.51
N VAL A 118 34.22 11.47 57.59
CA VAL A 118 34.35 11.75 56.15
C VAL A 118 33.42 12.90 55.77
N GLU A 119 33.98 13.92 55.11
CA GLU A 119 33.26 15.09 54.58
C GLU A 119 32.65 14.81 53.20
N ASP A 120 33.39 14.11 52.33
CA ASP A 120 33.06 13.94 50.90
C ASP A 120 33.76 12.73 50.28
N THR A 121 33.25 12.23 49.15
CA THR A 121 33.82 11.14 48.33
C THR A 121 34.04 11.61 46.89
N ASN A 122 35.25 11.44 46.35
CA ASN A 122 35.59 11.89 44.99
C ASN A 122 35.91 10.69 44.08
N ASN A 123 35.00 10.34 43.17
CA ASN A 123 35.16 9.31 42.15
C ASN A 123 35.93 9.88 40.95
N LEU A 124 37.24 9.65 40.89
CA LEU A 124 38.13 10.24 39.88
C LEU A 124 38.07 9.51 38.51
N TYR A 125 36.94 8.88 38.18
CA TYR A 125 36.75 8.21 36.89
C TYR A 125 36.40 9.20 35.77
N ALA A 126 37.42 9.61 35.01
CA ALA A 126 37.32 10.63 33.97
C ALA A 126 37.17 10.07 32.52
N GLU A 127 36.90 8.78 32.33
CA GLU A 127 36.77 8.16 31.00
C GLU A 127 35.30 7.95 30.59
N THR A 128 34.81 8.71 29.60
CA THR A 128 33.57 8.37 28.89
C THR A 128 33.84 7.34 27.79
N PHE A 129 33.08 6.25 27.75
CA PHE A 129 33.22 5.20 26.73
C PHE A 129 31.87 4.84 26.08
N GLU A 130 31.91 4.38 24.83
CA GLU A 130 30.73 3.76 24.19
C GLU A 130 30.48 2.35 24.73
N PHE A 131 29.23 1.99 24.95
CA PHE A 131 28.80 0.64 25.32
C PHE A 131 27.40 0.33 24.77
N SER A 132 26.96 -0.92 24.89
CA SER A 132 25.65 -1.36 24.43
C SER A 132 24.90 -2.16 25.49
N GLU A 133 23.57 -2.19 25.39
CA GLU A 133 22.72 -3.02 26.23
C GLU A 133 23.09 -4.51 26.08
N GLY A 134 23.06 -5.25 27.19
CA GLY A 134 23.52 -6.63 27.27
C GLY A 134 25.05 -6.81 27.29
N SER A 135 25.84 -5.74 27.13
CA SER A 135 27.30 -5.81 27.17
C SER A 135 27.88 -5.73 28.60
N SER A 136 29.20 -5.93 28.71
CA SER A 136 29.94 -5.68 29.96
C SER A 136 31.26 -4.95 29.67
N LYS A 137 31.66 -4.04 30.57
CA LYS A 137 32.87 -3.22 30.44
C LYS A 137 33.69 -3.30 31.73
N LYS A 138 35.01 -3.32 31.61
CA LYS A 138 35.95 -3.40 32.74
C LYS A 138 36.72 -2.09 32.82
N ILE A 139 36.36 -1.28 33.81
CA ILE A 139 36.96 0.04 34.01
C ILE A 139 38.12 -0.03 35.00
N ARG A 140 38.90 1.06 35.04
CA ARG A 140 39.78 1.37 36.18
C ARG A 140 39.55 2.81 36.59
N PHE A 141 39.57 3.05 37.88
CA PHE A 141 39.44 4.39 38.43
C PHE A 141 40.31 4.55 39.68
N ASP A 142 40.49 5.80 40.06
CA ASP A 142 41.13 6.23 41.28
C ASP A 142 40.05 6.92 42.14
N LEU A 143 40.21 6.94 43.46
CA LEU A 143 39.23 7.45 44.42
C LEU A 143 39.96 8.30 45.47
N ASP A 144 39.53 9.53 45.70
CA ASP A 144 39.98 10.36 46.82
C ASP A 144 38.85 10.49 47.85
N ILE A 145 39.19 10.58 49.14
CA ILE A 145 38.23 10.68 50.24
C ILE A 145 38.59 11.90 51.10
N VAL A 146 37.64 12.83 51.22
CA VAL A 146 37.80 14.07 51.98
C VAL A 146 37.42 13.82 53.44
N VAL A 147 38.33 14.09 54.35
CA VAL A 147 38.25 13.74 55.78
C VAL A 147 38.34 14.98 56.66
N ASP A 148 37.43 15.14 57.63
CA ASP A 148 37.54 16.22 58.63
C ASP A 148 38.75 15.94 59.52
N ARG A 149 39.82 16.70 59.26
CA ARG A 149 41.12 16.59 59.92
C ARG A 149 41.11 17.09 61.38
N LYS A 150 40.03 17.72 61.85
CA LYS A 150 39.82 18.06 63.27
C LYS A 150 39.16 16.90 63.99
N LEU A 151 38.03 16.39 63.47
CA LEU A 151 37.19 15.39 64.13
C LEU A 151 37.77 13.97 64.10
N THR A 152 38.46 13.61 63.02
CA THR A 152 39.08 12.28 62.84
C THR A 152 40.27 12.05 63.79
N SER A 153 40.61 10.81 64.14
CA SER A 153 41.81 10.45 64.92
C SER A 153 43.12 10.73 64.18
N ARG A 154 44.27 10.84 64.88
CA ARG A 154 45.58 11.18 64.25
C ARG A 154 46.02 10.13 63.23
N TRP A 155 45.70 8.88 63.51
CA TRP A 155 45.90 7.69 62.69
C TRP A 155 44.62 6.84 62.77
N VAL A 156 44.34 6.05 61.74
CA VAL A 156 43.34 4.96 61.80
C VAL A 156 43.94 3.75 61.08
N ARG A 157 44.15 2.65 61.82
CA ARG A 157 44.84 1.43 61.37
C ARG A 157 44.00 0.19 61.70
N GLY A 158 44.05 -0.81 60.85
CA GLY A 158 43.31 -2.05 61.01
C GLY A 158 43.22 -2.86 59.73
N GLU A 159 42.63 -4.05 59.83
CA GLU A 159 42.26 -4.89 58.70
C GLU A 159 40.76 -4.70 58.39
N ASN A 160 40.37 -4.81 57.12
CA ASN A 160 38.98 -4.74 56.67
C ASN A 160 38.17 -3.55 57.24
N LEU A 161 38.74 -2.35 57.33
CA LEU A 161 38.04 -1.18 57.89
C LEU A 161 37.02 -0.58 56.91
N TRP A 162 37.37 -0.58 55.62
CA TRP A 162 36.65 0.16 54.59
C TRP A 162 35.95 -0.77 53.59
N LYS A 163 34.77 -0.37 53.12
CA LYS A 163 34.16 -0.91 51.91
C LYS A 163 33.83 0.17 50.90
N LEU A 164 33.83 -0.22 49.63
CA LEU A 164 33.43 0.64 48.51
C LEU A 164 32.37 -0.09 47.69
N THR A 165 31.11 0.29 47.89
CA THR A 165 29.99 -0.19 47.08
C THR A 165 30.05 0.47 45.70
N ALA A 166 29.73 -0.25 44.63
CA ALA A 166 29.76 0.27 43.27
C ALA A 166 28.54 -0.19 42.45
N TRP A 167 27.88 0.73 41.76
CA TRP A 167 26.71 0.44 40.91
C TRP A 167 26.62 1.40 39.71
N VAL A 168 25.68 1.11 38.82
CA VAL A 168 25.24 1.98 37.72
C VAL A 168 23.83 2.48 38.03
N SER A 169 23.55 3.76 37.76
CA SER A 169 22.30 4.46 38.11
C SER A 169 21.73 5.27 36.93
N PRO A 170 20.40 5.45 36.84
CA PRO A 170 19.79 6.47 35.98
C PRO A 170 20.02 7.91 36.48
N ASN A 171 20.29 8.09 37.78
CA ASN A 171 20.29 9.39 38.46
C ASN A 171 21.70 9.84 38.89
N GLU A 172 21.94 11.16 38.82
CA GLU A 172 23.19 11.85 39.14
C GLU A 172 23.56 11.81 40.63
N ASP A 173 22.59 11.53 41.51
CA ASP A 173 22.78 11.33 42.96
C ASP A 173 22.93 9.84 43.35
N GLY A 174 22.92 8.93 42.37
CA GLY A 174 22.98 7.49 42.59
C GLY A 174 21.71 6.86 43.19
N SER A 175 20.64 7.64 43.36
CA SER A 175 19.36 7.18 43.87
C SER A 175 18.59 6.33 42.84
N GLY A 176 17.55 5.63 43.29
CA GLY A 176 16.70 4.79 42.43
C GLY A 176 17.26 3.37 42.25
N PRO A 177 16.95 2.70 41.13
CA PRO A 177 17.40 1.33 40.89
C PRO A 177 18.91 1.23 40.72
N ARG A 178 19.54 0.29 41.42
CA ARG A 178 20.99 0.02 41.33
C ARG A 178 21.25 -1.14 40.37
N PHE A 179 21.90 -0.86 39.24
CA PHE A 179 22.30 -1.87 38.26
C PHE A 179 23.76 -2.29 38.46
N SER A 180 24.10 -3.53 38.12
CA SER A 180 25.47 -4.07 38.23
C SER A 180 26.08 -3.99 39.64
N GLU A 181 25.26 -3.88 40.69
CA GLU A 181 25.70 -3.57 42.05
C GLU A 181 26.67 -4.62 42.65
N GLN A 182 27.74 -4.12 43.29
CA GLN A 182 28.65 -4.91 44.10
C GLN A 182 28.91 -4.18 45.43
N ASP A 183 28.49 -4.78 46.56
CA ASP A 183 28.53 -4.17 47.91
C ASP A 183 29.93 -3.74 48.36
N ASN A 184 30.97 -4.51 48.01
CA ASN A 184 32.36 -4.11 48.20
C ASN A 184 33.23 -4.51 47.00
N ILE A 185 33.93 -3.53 46.40
CA ILE A 185 34.92 -3.77 45.34
C ILE A 185 36.38 -3.72 45.83
N PHE A 186 36.63 -3.28 47.07
CA PHE A 186 37.98 -3.32 47.64
C PHE A 186 38.44 -4.77 47.84
N ASN A 187 39.74 -4.99 47.63
CA ASN A 187 40.41 -6.19 48.13
C ASN A 187 40.96 -5.93 49.54
N GLU A 188 41.39 -7.01 50.20
CA GLU A 188 42.02 -7.03 51.54
C GLU A 188 42.99 -5.87 51.81
N LYS A 189 43.88 -5.55 50.86
CA LYS A 189 44.87 -4.47 51.02
C LYS A 189 44.23 -3.08 50.92
N ASP A 190 43.26 -2.89 50.03
CA ASP A 190 42.58 -1.62 49.83
C ASP A 190 41.60 -1.33 51.00
N ALA A 191 40.95 -2.36 51.53
CA ALA A 191 40.09 -2.29 52.72
C ALA A 191 40.89 -2.08 54.03
N ALA A 192 42.19 -2.38 54.04
CA ALA A 192 43.11 -2.15 55.15
C ALA A 192 43.99 -0.89 54.98
N GLN A 193 43.65 0.03 54.08
CA GLN A 193 44.44 1.24 53.83
C GLN A 193 44.42 2.20 55.05
N GLU A 194 45.58 2.44 55.66
CA GLU A 194 45.73 3.34 56.81
C GLU A 194 45.38 4.81 56.47
N TYR A 195 44.71 5.51 57.38
CA TYR A 195 44.60 6.97 57.37
C TYR A 195 45.63 7.60 58.32
N SER A 196 46.26 8.70 57.90
CA SER A 196 47.34 9.39 58.62
C SER A 196 47.24 10.92 58.47
N LYS A 197 46.98 11.64 59.57
CA LYS A 197 46.95 13.12 59.55
C LYS A 197 48.26 13.78 59.08
N PRO A 198 49.47 13.24 59.37
CA PRO A 198 50.72 13.73 58.77
C PRO A 198 50.79 13.63 57.25
N SER A 199 50.19 12.58 56.65
CA SER A 199 50.25 12.31 55.21
C SER A 199 49.09 12.89 54.41
N TYR A 200 47.96 13.20 55.06
CA TYR A 200 46.75 13.74 54.45
C TYR A 200 46.74 15.30 54.43
N PRO A 201 46.30 15.95 53.32
CA PRO A 201 45.81 15.36 52.07
C PRO A 201 46.93 15.02 51.06
N PRO A 202 46.67 14.11 50.10
CA PRO A 202 45.40 13.42 49.83
C PRO A 202 45.26 12.08 50.61
N TRP A 203 44.12 11.38 50.45
CA TRP A 203 43.98 9.99 50.89
C TRP A 203 43.28 9.18 49.79
N GLU A 204 44.11 8.67 48.88
CA GLU A 204 43.69 8.13 47.58
C GLU A 204 43.85 6.59 47.48
N TRP A 205 42.92 5.94 46.78
CA TRP A 205 43.10 4.61 46.21
C TRP A 205 43.36 4.76 44.70
N SER A 206 44.24 3.93 44.13
CA SER A 206 44.54 3.98 42.70
C SER A 206 44.46 2.62 42.01
N LYS A 207 43.97 2.63 40.76
CA LYS A 207 43.78 1.49 39.86
C LYS A 207 42.79 0.45 40.42
N LEU A 208 41.77 0.93 41.12
CA LEU A 208 40.59 0.16 41.49
C LEU A 208 39.96 -0.47 40.23
N ARG A 209 39.27 -1.60 40.39
CA ARG A 209 38.75 -2.38 39.26
C ARG A 209 37.31 -2.76 39.50
N TYR A 210 36.46 -2.38 38.55
CA TYR A 210 35.04 -2.70 38.55
C TYR A 210 34.63 -3.25 37.18
N THR A 211 33.63 -4.13 37.15
CA THR A 211 33.08 -4.71 35.92
C THR A 211 31.61 -4.36 35.85
N MET A 212 31.27 -3.39 35.00
CA MET A 212 29.89 -3.01 34.73
C MET A 212 29.24 -4.06 33.83
N THR A 213 28.02 -4.49 34.17
CA THR A 213 27.16 -5.33 33.34
C THR A 213 25.86 -4.60 33.02
N PHE A 214 25.66 -4.26 31.75
CA PHE A 214 24.52 -3.46 31.27
C PHE A 214 23.32 -4.36 30.98
N THR A 215 22.85 -5.07 32.01
CA THR A 215 21.79 -6.08 31.94
C THR A 215 20.68 -5.81 32.96
N GLY A 216 19.42 -5.87 32.51
CA GLY A 216 18.23 -5.72 33.36
C GLY A 216 17.47 -4.39 33.18
N GLY A 217 18.13 -3.38 32.60
CA GLY A 217 17.55 -2.09 32.21
C GLY A 217 17.92 -1.67 30.77
N SER A 218 17.53 -0.45 30.42
CA SER A 218 17.72 0.22 29.14
C SER A 218 18.87 1.26 29.18
N CYS A 219 19.21 1.87 28.05
CA CYS A 219 20.11 3.03 28.01
C CYS A 219 19.62 4.25 28.81
N ALA A 220 18.33 4.35 29.15
CA ALA A 220 17.86 5.37 30.10
C ALA A 220 18.29 5.07 31.54
N ASP A 221 18.53 3.80 31.87
CA ASP A 221 18.92 3.31 33.19
C ASP A 221 20.44 3.33 33.44
N TYR A 222 21.24 3.36 32.37
CA TYR A 222 22.71 3.27 32.43
C TYR A 222 23.41 4.63 32.26
N ARG A 223 23.12 5.60 33.12
CA ARG A 223 23.59 6.99 32.94
C ARG A 223 24.80 7.38 33.77
N TYR A 224 24.91 6.89 35.01
CA TYR A 224 25.96 7.28 35.94
C TYR A 224 26.65 6.05 36.54
N PHE A 225 27.97 6.14 36.71
CA PHE A 225 28.76 5.21 37.51
C PHE A 225 28.93 5.77 38.92
N CYS A 226 28.31 5.09 39.88
CA CYS A 226 28.25 5.53 41.26
C CYS A 226 29.08 4.62 42.18
N VAL A 227 29.73 5.25 43.15
CA VAL A 227 30.42 4.56 44.25
C VAL A 227 29.98 5.13 45.59
N GLN A 228 30.00 4.30 46.63
CA GLN A 228 29.72 4.71 48.00
C GLN A 228 30.82 4.22 48.94
N PHE A 229 31.52 5.16 49.59
CA PHE A 229 32.52 4.83 50.62
C PHE A 229 31.85 4.60 51.97
N GLY A 230 32.32 3.60 52.72
CA GLY A 230 31.76 3.28 54.03
C GLY A 230 32.65 2.40 54.91
N GLN A 231 32.22 2.23 56.15
CA GLN A 231 32.75 1.19 57.05
C GLN A 231 32.34 -0.20 56.53
N ALA A 232 33.26 -1.15 56.56
CA ALA A 232 32.97 -2.55 56.25
C ALA A 232 32.17 -3.25 57.36
N ASP A 233 31.56 -4.39 57.03
CA ASP A 233 30.60 -5.09 57.91
C ASP A 233 31.23 -5.71 59.17
N ASP A 234 32.55 -5.94 59.17
CA ASP A 234 33.34 -6.48 60.29
C ASP A 234 34.74 -5.81 60.31
N PRO A 235 34.85 -4.57 60.85
CA PRO A 235 36.10 -3.83 60.89
C PRO A 235 37.00 -4.31 62.03
N GLN A 236 38.27 -4.57 61.73
CA GLN A 236 39.24 -5.12 62.67
C GLN A 236 40.35 -4.10 62.98
N PRO A 237 40.08 -3.07 63.81
CA PRO A 237 41.04 -2.02 64.17
C PRO A 237 42.25 -2.59 64.92
N THR A 238 43.43 -2.04 64.64
CA THR A 238 44.67 -2.50 65.28
C THR A 238 44.59 -2.31 66.80
N TYR A 239 44.97 -3.34 67.54
CA TYR A 239 44.89 -3.43 69.00
C TYR A 239 43.48 -3.50 69.61
N ASP A 240 42.45 -3.90 68.85
CA ASP A 240 41.07 -4.12 69.33
C ASP A 240 40.48 -2.85 69.99
N LEU A 241 40.80 -1.69 69.41
CA LEU A 241 40.34 -0.36 69.83
C LEU A 241 38.91 -0.11 69.32
N ASP A 242 38.05 0.51 70.14
CA ASP A 242 36.73 0.97 69.67
C ASP A 242 36.87 1.82 68.40
N PHE A 243 36.13 1.47 67.35
CA PHE A 243 36.12 2.15 66.05
C PHE A 243 34.76 2.81 65.79
N THR A 244 34.77 3.99 65.17
CA THR A 244 33.55 4.73 64.82
C THR A 244 33.74 5.46 63.50
N PHE A 245 33.00 5.04 62.48
CA PHE A 245 32.87 5.75 61.20
C PHE A 245 31.60 6.62 61.17
N GLN A 246 31.70 7.84 60.67
CA GLN A 246 30.55 8.73 60.50
C GLN A 246 30.74 9.68 59.31
N ALA A 247 29.65 9.97 58.57
CA ALA A 247 29.62 11.13 57.68
C ALA A 247 29.53 12.42 58.49
N VAL A 248 30.26 13.46 58.11
CA VAL A 248 30.15 14.79 58.75
C VAL A 248 28.71 15.30 58.66
N ASP A 249 28.22 15.88 59.76
CA ASP A 249 26.82 16.29 59.99
C ASP A 249 25.75 15.20 59.74
N ASN A 250 26.16 13.94 59.57
CA ASN A 250 25.37 12.78 59.13
C ASN A 250 24.91 12.84 57.65
N GLU A 251 25.58 13.62 56.82
CA GLU A 251 25.26 13.79 55.40
C GLU A 251 25.81 12.61 54.57
N VAL A 252 25.29 11.39 54.83
CA VAL A 252 25.72 10.12 54.19
C VAL A 252 25.59 10.14 52.66
N GLU A 253 24.75 11.02 52.12
CA GLU A 253 24.62 11.28 50.67
C GLU A 253 25.92 11.80 50.05
N ARG A 254 26.77 12.56 50.77
CA ARG A 254 28.13 12.95 50.31
C ARG A 254 29.15 11.82 50.32
N LEU A 255 28.79 10.66 50.85
CA LEU A 255 29.63 9.46 50.72
C LEU A 255 29.37 8.73 49.40
N ILE A 256 28.43 9.21 48.59
CA ILE A 256 28.10 8.73 47.25
C ILE A 256 28.63 9.75 46.23
N ASP A 257 29.37 9.29 45.23
CA ASP A 257 29.72 10.11 44.06
C ASP A 257 29.56 9.33 42.74
N CYS A 258 29.05 10.04 41.74
CA CYS A 258 28.42 9.51 40.54
C CYS A 258 28.87 10.29 39.29
N VAL A 259 29.76 9.69 38.51
CA VAL A 259 30.22 10.30 37.26
C VAL A 259 29.37 9.86 36.07
N PRO A 260 29.12 10.73 35.07
CA PRO A 260 28.37 10.36 33.88
C PRO A 260 29.12 9.31 33.04
N LEU A 261 28.39 8.30 32.59
CA LEU A 261 28.85 7.34 31.59
C LEU A 261 28.87 7.97 30.18
N GLY A 262 29.52 7.29 29.23
CA GLY A 262 29.49 7.68 27.82
C GLY A 262 28.22 7.23 27.09
N GLU A 263 28.26 7.24 25.76
CA GLU A 263 27.10 6.90 24.93
C GLU A 263 26.72 5.41 25.03
N CYS A 264 25.51 5.16 25.53
CA CYS A 264 24.87 3.84 25.49
C CYS A 264 24.15 3.62 24.15
N LYS A 265 24.37 2.45 23.53
CA LYS A 265 23.80 2.06 22.24
C LYS A 265 22.81 0.91 22.43
N GLY A 266 21.54 1.21 22.17
CA GLY A 266 20.46 0.23 22.10
C GLY A 266 20.48 -0.58 20.80
N LEU A 267 19.32 -1.10 20.41
CA LEU A 267 19.12 -1.68 19.07
C LEU A 267 18.80 -0.58 18.06
N LYS A 268 19.48 -0.58 16.92
CA LYS A 268 19.24 0.38 15.83
C LYS A 268 18.65 -0.36 14.62
N ALA A 269 17.38 -0.14 14.32
CA ALA A 269 16.71 -0.65 13.13
C ALA A 269 17.02 0.25 11.92
N LEU A 270 17.29 -0.36 10.76
CA LEU A 270 17.79 0.31 9.55
C LEU A 270 16.91 0.07 8.30
N ASP A 271 16.11 -1.00 8.30
CA ASP A 271 15.35 -1.46 7.13
C ASP A 271 14.22 -2.39 7.58
N LEU A 272 13.14 -2.40 6.81
CA LEU A 272 11.99 -3.29 6.95
C LEU A 272 11.64 -3.78 5.55
N ASP A 273 11.59 -5.10 5.34
CA ASP A 273 10.94 -5.70 4.18
C ASP A 273 9.90 -6.73 4.65
N TRP A 274 8.89 -6.98 3.82
CA TRP A 274 7.77 -7.85 4.16
C TRP A 274 7.07 -8.40 2.90
N THR A 275 6.44 -9.56 3.02
CA THR A 275 5.60 -10.16 1.96
C THR A 275 4.25 -10.55 2.54
N ILE A 276 3.17 -10.31 1.80
CA ILE A 276 1.81 -10.70 2.19
C ILE A 276 1.20 -11.56 1.08
N GLU A 277 0.56 -12.66 1.47
CA GLU A 277 -0.17 -13.55 0.56
C GLU A 277 -1.60 -13.76 1.07
N ALA A 278 -2.56 -13.84 0.16
CA ALA A 278 -3.99 -14.00 0.44
C ALA A 278 -4.64 -14.83 -0.67
N GLU A 279 -5.46 -15.83 -0.30
CA GLU A 279 -6.24 -16.62 -1.26
C GLU A 279 -7.62 -15.96 -1.48
N ASP A 280 -8.00 -15.77 -2.76
CA ASP A 280 -9.29 -15.25 -3.23
C ASP A 280 -9.93 -14.11 -2.39
N PRO A 281 -9.23 -12.97 -2.19
CA PRO A 281 -9.67 -11.90 -1.30
C PRO A 281 -10.95 -11.20 -1.79
N VAL A 282 -11.92 -11.05 -0.88
CA VAL A 282 -13.26 -10.51 -1.18
C VAL A 282 -13.41 -9.08 -0.67
N PHE A 283 -14.02 -8.21 -1.48
CA PHE A 283 -14.32 -6.83 -1.09
C PHE A 283 -15.26 -6.77 0.13
N GLY A 284 -14.99 -5.86 1.06
CA GLY A 284 -15.81 -5.63 2.27
C GLY A 284 -15.74 -6.75 3.32
N GLN A 285 -14.77 -7.68 3.20
CA GLN A 285 -14.63 -8.84 4.09
C GLN A 285 -13.17 -9.09 4.48
N THR A 286 -12.95 -9.43 5.75
CA THR A 286 -11.64 -9.89 6.24
C THR A 286 -11.30 -11.23 5.62
N THR A 287 -10.15 -11.32 4.96
CA THR A 287 -9.58 -12.55 4.41
C THR A 287 -8.39 -12.96 5.28
N PRO A 288 -8.18 -14.26 5.58
CA PRO A 288 -6.95 -14.72 6.19
C PRO A 288 -5.76 -14.40 5.28
N VAL A 289 -4.75 -13.73 5.83
CA VAL A 289 -3.50 -13.39 5.15
C VAL A 289 -2.31 -14.01 5.87
N THR A 290 -1.32 -14.44 5.11
CA THR A 290 0.00 -14.84 5.61
C THR A 290 0.96 -13.68 5.40
N LEU A 291 1.63 -13.24 6.46
CA LEU A 291 2.58 -12.14 6.44
C LEU A 291 3.97 -12.62 6.89
N ASP A 292 5.00 -12.34 6.10
CA ASP A 292 6.41 -12.45 6.50
C ASP A 292 7.01 -11.06 6.71
N VAL A 293 7.89 -10.90 7.69
CA VAL A 293 8.58 -9.65 8.02
C VAL A 293 10.06 -9.92 8.28
N ASP A 294 10.95 -9.15 7.66
CA ASP A 294 12.39 -9.17 7.94
C ASP A 294 12.93 -7.77 8.24
N VAL A 295 13.32 -7.56 9.50
CA VAL A 295 13.88 -6.29 9.98
C VAL A 295 15.40 -6.35 10.03
N ARG A 296 16.04 -5.40 9.34
CA ARG A 296 17.50 -5.27 9.32
C ARG A 296 17.96 -4.30 10.40
N PHE A 297 18.93 -4.75 11.19
CA PHE A 297 19.54 -3.96 12.27
C PHE A 297 21.00 -3.59 11.94
N ASP A 298 21.51 -2.57 12.62
CA ASP A 298 22.92 -2.16 12.52
C ASP A 298 23.87 -3.29 12.98
N PRO A 299 25.02 -3.51 12.31
CA PRO A 299 26.01 -4.52 12.70
C PRO A 299 26.50 -4.45 14.15
N GLU A 300 26.54 -3.26 14.75
CA GLU A 300 26.97 -3.07 16.15
C GLU A 300 25.81 -3.27 17.15
N SER A 301 24.56 -3.40 16.68
CA SER A 301 23.40 -3.68 17.54
C SER A 301 23.47 -5.10 18.11
N ALA A 302 23.40 -5.21 19.44
CA ALA A 302 23.49 -6.48 20.16
C ALA A 302 22.42 -7.52 19.73
N ASN A 303 22.63 -8.78 20.14
CA ASN A 303 21.58 -9.80 20.10
C ASN A 303 20.59 -9.55 21.24
N LYS A 304 19.28 -9.75 21.00
CA LYS A 304 18.25 -9.61 22.05
C LYS A 304 17.42 -10.90 22.12
N LYS A 305 17.13 -11.33 23.35
CA LYS A 305 16.14 -12.36 23.68
C LYS A 305 15.35 -11.83 24.88
N GLY A 306 14.06 -12.12 24.90
CA GLY A 306 13.11 -11.75 25.92
C GLY A 306 11.72 -12.23 25.52
N GLU A 307 10.72 -11.76 26.24
CA GLU A 307 9.29 -11.97 25.97
C GLU A 307 8.66 -10.64 25.53
N GLY A 308 7.73 -10.68 24.58
CA GLY A 308 7.00 -9.48 24.11
C GLY A 308 7.87 -8.37 23.51
N LEU A 309 8.99 -8.71 22.85
CA LEU A 309 9.98 -7.76 22.34
C LEU A 309 9.47 -6.88 21.19
N TRP A 310 8.61 -7.40 20.32
CA TRP A 310 8.27 -6.79 19.03
C TRP A 310 6.77 -6.54 18.85
N ARG A 311 6.44 -5.52 18.07
CA ARG A 311 5.08 -5.27 17.57
C ARG A 311 5.11 -5.14 16.04
N VAL A 312 4.21 -5.84 15.36
CA VAL A 312 3.96 -5.69 13.93
C VAL A 312 2.51 -5.27 13.74
N GLY A 313 2.27 -4.06 13.24
CA GLY A 313 0.94 -3.60 12.84
C GLY A 313 0.71 -3.78 11.34
N LEU A 314 -0.55 -3.98 10.95
CA LEU A 314 -0.99 -4.13 9.55
C LEU A 314 -2.22 -3.24 9.30
N PHE A 315 -2.19 -2.39 8.28
CA PHE A 315 -3.28 -1.49 7.93
C PHE A 315 -3.28 -1.08 6.45
N GLY A 316 -4.42 -0.64 5.92
CA GLY A 316 -4.50 0.03 4.62
C GLY A 316 -4.33 1.55 4.75
N SER A 317 -3.76 2.20 3.74
CA SER A 317 -3.65 3.67 3.70
C SER A 317 -3.80 4.24 2.28
N ALA A 318 -4.28 5.48 2.20
CA ALA A 318 -4.26 6.28 0.98
C ALA A 318 -2.85 6.80 0.63
N ASN A 319 -1.93 6.87 1.59
CA ASN A 319 -0.61 7.49 1.43
C ASN A 319 0.52 6.45 1.34
N GLU A 320 1.47 6.68 0.43
CA GLU A 320 2.66 5.83 0.21
C GLU A 320 3.57 5.68 1.44
N ASP A 321 3.54 6.65 2.38
CA ASP A 321 4.27 6.59 3.65
C ASP A 321 3.40 6.22 4.86
N GLY A 322 2.17 5.73 4.63
CA GLY A 322 1.28 5.21 5.68
C GLY A 322 0.74 6.27 6.64
N SER A 323 0.93 7.55 6.32
CA SER A 323 0.40 8.67 7.08
C SER A 323 -1.11 8.87 6.87
N GLY A 324 -1.76 9.64 7.77
CA GLY A 324 -3.19 9.93 7.69
C GLY A 324 -4.07 8.92 8.43
N ALA A 325 -5.22 8.56 7.85
CA ALA A 325 -6.11 7.56 8.40
C ALA A 325 -5.61 6.14 8.10
N ARG A 326 -5.86 5.20 9.01
CA ARG A 326 -5.55 3.77 8.87
C ARG A 326 -6.84 2.99 8.63
N PHE A 327 -6.90 2.21 7.57
CA PHE A 327 -8.02 1.35 7.18
C PHE A 327 -7.79 -0.09 7.68
N SER A 328 -8.85 -0.76 8.18
CA SER A 328 -8.78 -2.14 8.72
C SER A 328 -7.60 -2.39 9.68
N GLU A 329 -7.27 -1.43 10.55
CA GLU A 329 -6.04 -1.47 11.37
C GLU A 329 -6.01 -2.63 12.38
N ILE A 330 -4.94 -3.42 12.31
CA ILE A 330 -4.53 -4.41 13.29
C ILE A 330 -3.24 -3.90 13.95
N SER A 331 -3.30 -3.51 15.22
CA SER A 331 -2.15 -2.87 15.91
C SER A 331 -1.04 -3.83 16.35
N GLN A 332 -1.33 -5.14 16.39
CA GLN A 332 -0.40 -6.23 16.64
C GLN A 332 -0.92 -7.48 15.92
N THR A 333 -0.17 -7.99 14.94
CA THR A 333 -0.43 -9.27 14.27
C THR A 333 0.32 -10.42 14.94
N LEU A 334 1.42 -10.16 15.64
CA LEU A 334 2.24 -11.20 16.26
C LEU A 334 1.55 -11.86 17.46
N THR A 335 1.62 -13.18 17.51
CA THR A 335 1.37 -13.96 18.73
C THR A 335 2.46 -13.74 19.79
N GLU A 336 2.22 -14.21 21.02
CA GLU A 336 3.14 -14.11 22.15
C GLU A 336 4.50 -14.79 21.87
N ASP A 337 4.51 -15.93 21.17
CA ASP A 337 5.74 -16.63 20.75
C ASP A 337 6.51 -15.83 19.66
N GLU A 338 5.81 -15.31 18.65
CA GLU A 338 6.43 -14.55 17.55
C GLU A 338 6.97 -13.19 18.00
N ALA A 339 6.22 -12.48 18.85
CA ALA A 339 6.68 -11.25 19.51
C ALA A 339 7.92 -11.49 20.39
N SER A 340 8.18 -12.74 20.78
CA SER A 340 9.33 -13.16 21.58
C SER A 340 10.50 -13.69 20.73
N THR A 341 10.44 -13.57 19.39
CA THR A 341 11.47 -14.06 18.46
C THR A 341 12.85 -13.44 18.75
N PRO A 342 13.90 -14.24 19.03
CA PRO A 342 15.19 -13.71 19.45
C PRO A 342 16.03 -13.19 18.26
N LYS A 343 16.19 -11.86 18.17
CA LYS A 343 17.03 -11.15 17.20
C LYS A 343 18.51 -11.57 17.32
N LYS A 344 19.06 -12.11 16.22
CA LYS A 344 20.42 -12.69 16.15
C LYS A 344 21.19 -12.13 14.95
N GLY A 345 22.32 -11.48 15.21
CA GLY A 345 23.11 -10.80 14.19
C GLY A 345 22.36 -9.55 13.68
N ILE A 346 22.29 -9.40 12.35
CA ILE A 346 21.81 -8.18 11.68
C ILE A 346 20.39 -8.28 11.09
N LYS A 347 19.70 -9.40 11.29
CA LYS A 347 18.34 -9.64 10.79
C LYS A 347 17.41 -10.18 11.88
N LEU A 348 16.13 -9.96 11.70
CA LEU A 348 15.02 -10.52 12.46
C LEU A 348 13.93 -10.93 11.46
N PRO A 349 14.01 -12.14 10.87
CA PRO A 349 12.90 -12.72 10.14
C PRO A 349 11.85 -13.26 11.13
N ILE A 350 10.60 -12.94 10.85
CA ILE A 350 9.40 -13.51 11.47
C ILE A 350 8.53 -13.94 10.27
N GLU A 351 8.35 -15.25 10.10
CA GLU A 351 7.78 -15.87 8.88
C GLU A 351 6.47 -16.59 9.25
N GLY A 352 5.46 -16.49 8.39
CA GLY A 352 4.18 -17.21 8.56
C GLY A 352 3.19 -16.60 9.55
N ILE A 353 3.18 -15.28 9.74
CA ILE A 353 2.26 -14.59 10.66
C ILE A 353 0.84 -14.63 10.06
N GLU A 354 -0.10 -15.29 10.73
CA GLU A 354 -1.51 -15.38 10.31
C GLU A 354 -2.35 -14.20 10.85
N ALA A 355 -3.13 -13.53 9.99
CA ALA A 355 -4.06 -12.46 10.42
C ALA A 355 -5.35 -12.40 9.56
N ASP A 356 -6.48 -12.01 10.15
CA ASP A 356 -7.73 -11.72 9.42
C ASP A 356 -7.77 -10.23 9.00
N PHE A 357 -7.59 -9.92 7.72
CA PHE A 357 -7.39 -8.54 7.23
C PHE A 357 -8.22 -8.23 5.97
N GLU A 358 -8.78 -7.01 5.86
CA GLU A 358 -9.67 -6.62 4.75
C GLU A 358 -8.91 -6.23 3.46
N ILE A 359 -7.99 -7.10 3.02
CA ILE A 359 -7.10 -6.84 1.87
C ILE A 359 -7.83 -6.67 0.54
N GLY A 360 -9.00 -7.32 0.36
CA GLY A 360 -9.79 -7.26 -0.88
C GLY A 360 -10.37 -5.88 -1.23
N SER A 361 -10.47 -4.99 -0.25
CA SER A 361 -10.93 -3.60 -0.42
C SER A 361 -9.79 -2.63 -0.80
N ILE A 362 -8.54 -3.02 -0.56
CA ILE A 362 -7.37 -2.15 -0.75
C ILE A 362 -6.99 -2.13 -2.24
N GLY A 363 -6.66 -0.94 -2.75
CA GLY A 363 -6.52 -0.65 -4.17
C GLY A 363 -7.85 -0.30 -4.87
N CYS A 364 -9.00 -0.62 -4.25
CA CYS A 364 -10.32 -0.38 -4.82
C CYS A 364 -10.98 0.92 -4.35
N ILE A 365 -10.60 1.47 -3.19
CA ILE A 365 -11.17 2.68 -2.58
C ILE A 365 -10.11 3.79 -2.41
N GLU A 366 -10.52 5.06 -2.38
CA GLU A 366 -9.58 6.18 -2.24
C GLU A 366 -8.88 6.21 -0.88
N GLU A 367 -9.56 5.74 0.17
CA GLU A 367 -9.05 5.69 1.55
C GLU A 367 -7.92 4.67 1.76
N ALA A 368 -7.77 3.69 0.87
CA ALA A 368 -6.81 2.59 0.99
C ALA A 368 -6.30 2.12 -0.38
N SER A 369 -5.19 2.71 -0.85
CA SER A 369 -4.48 2.29 -2.08
C SER A 369 -3.22 1.45 -1.80
N TYR A 370 -2.73 1.45 -0.55
CA TYR A 370 -1.52 0.76 -0.13
C TYR A 370 -1.81 -0.15 1.06
N VAL A 371 -1.18 -1.32 1.10
CA VAL A 371 -1.03 -2.13 2.33
C VAL A 371 0.22 -1.64 3.04
N CYS A 372 0.12 -1.40 4.35
CA CYS A 372 1.19 -0.87 5.19
C CYS A 372 1.48 -1.81 6.37
N VAL A 373 2.76 -2.08 6.60
CA VAL A 373 3.25 -2.81 7.78
C VAL A 373 4.05 -1.85 8.65
N GLU A 374 3.75 -1.85 9.95
CA GLU A 374 4.42 -1.05 10.98
C GLU A 374 5.22 -1.97 11.92
N PHE A 375 6.55 -1.85 11.92
CA PHE A 375 7.39 -2.52 12.93
C PHE A 375 7.73 -1.55 14.07
N ALA A 376 7.51 -1.99 15.32
CA ALA A 376 7.82 -1.21 16.51
C ALA A 376 8.38 -2.11 17.63
N GLN A 377 8.92 -1.46 18.67
CA GLN A 377 9.20 -2.12 19.94
C GLN A 377 7.88 -2.56 20.60
N GLY A 378 7.84 -3.74 21.20
CA GLY A 378 6.67 -4.25 21.92
C GLY A 378 6.32 -3.38 23.13
N ASP A 379 5.03 -3.32 23.48
CA ASP A 379 4.52 -2.33 24.45
C ASP A 379 5.03 -2.55 25.89
N ASN A 380 5.39 -3.79 26.25
CA ASN A 380 5.93 -4.16 27.57
C ASN A 380 6.99 -5.29 27.42
N PRO A 381 8.22 -4.99 26.93
CA PRO A 381 9.20 -6.02 26.61
C PRO A 381 10.06 -6.40 27.82
N ASP A 382 10.20 -7.69 28.12
CA ASP A 382 11.05 -8.19 29.21
C ASP A 382 12.23 -9.03 28.68
N PRO A 383 13.51 -8.65 28.92
CA PRO A 383 13.95 -7.45 29.63
C PRO A 383 13.82 -6.20 28.75
N PRO A 384 13.60 -5.02 29.36
CA PRO A 384 13.45 -3.76 28.63
C PRO A 384 14.67 -3.45 27.76
N PHE A 385 14.46 -2.64 26.73
CA PHE A 385 15.52 -2.13 25.85
C PHE A 385 15.18 -0.76 25.28
N THR A 386 16.20 -0.13 24.73
CA THR A 386 16.07 1.03 23.84
C THR A 386 16.14 0.54 22.40
N MET A 387 15.13 0.85 21.59
CA MET A 387 15.22 0.77 20.13
C MET A 387 15.23 2.17 19.53
N THR A 388 16.06 2.39 18.51
CA THR A 388 16.02 3.58 17.66
C THR A 388 15.91 3.19 16.19
N ILE A 389 15.36 4.09 15.38
CA ILE A 389 14.97 3.82 13.99
C ILE A 389 15.63 4.86 13.09
N GLU A 390 16.51 4.44 12.18
CA GLU A 390 17.21 5.34 11.26
C GLU A 390 16.51 5.39 9.91
N TYR A 391 15.75 6.47 9.67
CA TYR A 391 15.06 6.68 8.39
C TYR A 391 15.71 7.78 7.54
N ALA A 392 15.88 7.51 6.24
CA ALA A 392 16.59 8.38 5.30
C ALA A 392 15.73 9.55 4.76
N ARG A 393 15.09 10.34 5.63
CA ARG A 393 14.52 11.66 5.29
C ARG A 393 15.18 12.75 6.15
N GLN A 394 15.44 13.92 5.57
CA GLN A 394 16.04 15.07 6.29
C GLN A 394 15.04 15.65 7.29
N GLY A 395 15.02 15.15 8.53
CA GLY A 395 13.97 15.51 9.50
C GLY A 395 14.33 15.52 10.99
N GLY A 396 15.36 14.79 11.43
CA GLY A 396 15.91 14.93 12.80
C GLY A 396 14.95 14.64 13.96
N ALA A 397 13.89 13.87 13.74
CA ALA A 397 13.02 13.33 14.78
C ALA A 397 13.29 11.82 14.91
N GLU A 398 13.37 11.33 16.15
CA GLU A 398 13.30 9.89 16.41
C GLU A 398 11.86 9.41 16.17
N LEU A 399 11.72 8.20 15.61
CA LEU A 399 10.44 7.56 15.33
C LEU A 399 10.31 6.32 16.19
N ASP A 400 9.16 6.16 16.85
CA ASP A 400 8.85 5.00 17.71
C ASP A 400 8.52 3.74 16.88
N SER A 401 8.21 3.90 15.59
CA SER A 401 7.91 2.82 14.65
C SER A 401 8.48 3.07 13.24
N MET A 402 8.69 2.00 12.48
CA MET A 402 9.07 2.01 11.08
C MET A 402 7.90 1.50 10.24
N ILE A 403 7.42 2.30 9.30
CA ILE A 403 6.32 1.94 8.39
C ILE A 403 6.88 1.74 6.99
N LEU A 404 6.54 0.62 6.35
CA LEU A 404 6.71 0.42 4.91
C LEU A 404 5.37 0.04 4.30
N CYS A 405 4.95 0.79 3.28
CA CYS A 405 3.76 0.48 2.49
C CYS A 405 4.13 -0.02 1.09
N LYS A 406 3.28 -0.87 0.53
CA LYS A 406 3.39 -1.37 -0.86
C LYS A 406 2.02 -1.18 -1.54
N PRO A 407 1.96 -0.73 -2.80
CA PRO A 407 0.70 -0.52 -3.51
C PRO A 407 0.00 -1.85 -3.77
N GLN A 408 -1.32 -1.86 -3.67
CA GLN A 408 -2.16 -3.04 -3.92
C GLN A 408 -3.04 -2.79 -5.15
N GLU A 409 -3.15 -3.77 -6.05
CA GLU A 409 -4.12 -3.70 -7.16
C GLU A 409 -5.51 -4.12 -6.68
N CYS A 410 -6.55 -3.44 -7.16
CA CYS A 410 -7.94 -3.74 -6.79
C CYS A 410 -8.32 -5.19 -7.16
N SER A 411 -8.82 -5.95 -6.18
CA SER A 411 -9.21 -7.36 -6.36
C SER A 411 -10.59 -7.54 -7.00
N ALA A 412 -11.39 -6.48 -7.10
CA ALA A 412 -12.68 -6.48 -7.79
C ALA A 412 -12.50 -6.38 -9.32
N ARG A 413 -13.01 -7.37 -10.07
CA ARG A 413 -12.84 -7.50 -11.52
C ARG A 413 -14.14 -7.92 -12.20
N ALA A 414 -14.58 -7.18 -13.21
CA ALA A 414 -15.70 -7.55 -14.08
C ALA A 414 -15.18 -7.82 -15.50
N ILE A 415 -15.11 -9.11 -15.87
CA ILE A 415 -14.60 -9.56 -17.16
C ILE A 415 -15.74 -10.23 -17.94
N PHE A 416 -16.11 -9.67 -19.09
CA PHE A 416 -17.25 -10.15 -19.87
C PHE A 416 -16.84 -10.95 -21.11
N SER A 417 -17.61 -11.96 -21.49
CA SER A 417 -17.37 -12.75 -22.71
C SER A 417 -18.22 -12.33 -23.90
N THR A 418 -19.45 -11.86 -23.67
CA THR A 418 -20.35 -11.35 -24.72
C THR A 418 -21.51 -10.54 -24.13
N LEU A 419 -22.11 -9.66 -24.94
CA LEU A 419 -23.39 -9.01 -24.66
C LEU A 419 -24.49 -9.74 -25.42
N VAL A 420 -25.65 -9.93 -24.79
CA VAL A 420 -26.87 -10.46 -25.44
C VAL A 420 -28.02 -9.46 -25.22
N PRO A 421 -28.13 -8.43 -26.07
CA PRO A 421 -29.26 -7.50 -26.04
C PRO A 421 -30.51 -8.16 -26.66
N ASP A 422 -31.67 -8.01 -26.02
CA ASP A 422 -32.98 -8.50 -26.51
C ASP A 422 -34.02 -7.37 -26.56
N LEU A 423 -34.74 -7.26 -27.66
CA LEU A 423 -35.69 -6.17 -27.92
C LEU A 423 -37.12 -6.60 -27.57
N THR A 424 -37.55 -6.24 -26.37
CA THR A 424 -38.80 -6.73 -25.73
C THR A 424 -40.00 -5.79 -25.90
N GLY A 425 -39.79 -4.57 -26.42
CA GLY A 425 -40.81 -3.53 -26.54
C GLY A 425 -41.89 -3.72 -27.61
N GLN A 426 -42.76 -2.70 -27.74
CA GLN A 426 -43.80 -2.67 -28.77
C GLN A 426 -43.23 -2.27 -30.13
N PHE A 427 -43.35 -3.17 -31.11
CA PHE A 427 -42.91 -2.96 -32.49
C PHE A 427 -44.12 -2.92 -33.44
N PRO A 428 -44.02 -2.21 -34.59
CA PRO A 428 -42.83 -1.57 -35.15
C PRO A 428 -42.48 -0.18 -34.58
N VAL A 429 -41.18 0.13 -34.58
CA VAL A 429 -40.64 1.48 -34.42
C VAL A 429 -40.81 2.23 -35.75
N ILE A 430 -41.23 3.50 -35.71
CA ILE A 430 -41.59 4.25 -36.93
C ILE A 430 -40.58 5.36 -37.22
N GLU A 431 -40.07 5.40 -38.45
CA GLU A 431 -39.12 6.43 -38.91
C GLU A 431 -39.71 7.85 -38.90
N ASN A 432 -38.85 8.88 -38.95
CA ASN A 432 -39.24 10.29 -38.98
C ASN A 432 -40.21 10.72 -37.85
N ARG A 433 -40.06 10.12 -36.67
CA ARG A 433 -40.72 10.53 -35.41
C ARG A 433 -39.95 10.02 -34.20
N ARG A 434 -40.38 10.43 -33.01
CA ARG A 434 -39.98 9.83 -31.75
C ARG A 434 -40.64 8.47 -31.53
N ASN A 435 -39.88 7.59 -30.88
CA ASN A 435 -40.33 6.28 -30.41
C ASN A 435 -39.66 6.00 -29.06
N THR A 436 -40.26 5.12 -28.28
CA THR A 436 -39.64 4.52 -27.09
C THR A 436 -39.24 3.09 -27.46
N ILE A 437 -38.04 2.67 -27.07
CA ILE A 437 -37.57 1.29 -27.19
C ILE A 437 -37.43 0.72 -25.79
N GLN A 438 -37.92 -0.51 -25.61
CA GLN A 438 -37.77 -1.31 -24.40
C GLN A 438 -36.93 -2.54 -24.74
N MET A 439 -35.99 -2.88 -23.85
CA MET A 439 -35.08 -4.01 -24.03
C MET A 439 -34.68 -4.65 -22.69
N ASN A 440 -34.10 -5.85 -22.79
CA ASN A 440 -33.27 -6.46 -21.76
C ASN A 440 -31.82 -6.59 -22.28
N LEU A 441 -30.85 -6.70 -21.38
CA LEU A 441 -29.45 -6.97 -21.71
C LEU A 441 -28.84 -7.97 -20.73
N ASP A 442 -28.42 -9.13 -21.25
CA ASP A 442 -27.59 -10.08 -20.50
C ASP A 442 -26.12 -9.84 -20.86
N ALA A 443 -25.31 -9.34 -19.92
CA ALA A 443 -23.86 -9.27 -20.06
C ALA A 443 -23.25 -10.53 -19.42
N ILE A 444 -22.81 -11.46 -20.29
CA ILE A 444 -22.29 -12.76 -19.89
C ILE A 444 -20.87 -12.60 -19.34
N THR A 445 -20.63 -13.01 -18.09
CA THR A 445 -19.32 -12.90 -17.44
C THR A 445 -18.45 -14.13 -17.66
N ASP A 446 -17.15 -13.89 -17.77
CA ASP A 446 -16.12 -14.91 -17.62
C ASP A 446 -15.98 -15.24 -16.13
N LYS A 447 -16.31 -16.48 -15.76
CA LYS A 447 -16.41 -16.95 -14.38
C LYS A 447 -15.05 -17.21 -13.73
N ASP A 448 -14.06 -17.59 -14.53
CA ASP A 448 -12.72 -17.91 -14.04
C ASP A 448 -11.88 -16.63 -13.82
N LEU A 449 -12.30 -15.49 -14.38
CA LEU A 449 -11.57 -14.22 -14.33
C LEU A 449 -12.27 -13.11 -13.52
N SER A 450 -13.60 -13.10 -13.46
CA SER A 450 -14.38 -12.11 -12.70
C SER A 450 -14.40 -12.43 -11.20
N THR A 451 -14.61 -11.40 -10.39
CA THR A 451 -14.83 -11.49 -8.93
C THR A 451 -16.07 -10.68 -8.56
N VAL A 452 -16.41 -10.60 -7.27
CA VAL A 452 -17.51 -9.74 -6.81
C VAL A 452 -17.16 -8.27 -7.07
N VAL A 453 -18.07 -7.51 -7.68
CA VAL A 453 -17.94 -6.06 -7.87
C VAL A 453 -19.19 -5.38 -7.30
N PRO A 454 -19.16 -4.96 -6.02
CA PRO A 454 -20.27 -4.26 -5.39
C PRO A 454 -20.11 -2.73 -5.48
N GLY A 455 -21.20 -1.98 -5.38
CA GLY A 455 -21.16 -0.51 -5.20
C GLY A 455 -22.16 0.30 -6.01
N GLU A 456 -22.04 1.61 -5.90
CA GLU A 456 -22.93 2.58 -6.54
C GLU A 456 -22.38 3.05 -7.90
N SER A 457 -23.29 3.30 -8.84
CA SER A 457 -23.03 3.87 -10.16
C SER A 457 -21.95 3.15 -10.98
N LEU A 458 -21.84 1.82 -10.88
CA LEU A 458 -20.80 1.00 -11.51
C LEU A 458 -20.83 1.05 -13.04
N TRP A 459 -22.01 0.92 -13.65
CA TRP A 459 -22.16 0.58 -15.08
C TRP A 459 -22.66 1.74 -15.94
N GLU A 460 -22.06 1.90 -17.12
CA GLU A 460 -22.55 2.79 -18.17
C GLU A 460 -22.90 1.99 -19.43
N LEU A 461 -24.16 2.07 -19.87
CA LEU A 461 -24.64 1.46 -21.10
C LEU A 461 -25.00 2.55 -22.11
N GLY A 462 -24.21 2.64 -23.18
CA GLY A 462 -24.50 3.48 -24.33
C GLY A 462 -25.38 2.78 -25.37
N THR A 463 -26.08 3.57 -26.20
CA THR A 463 -26.73 3.08 -27.41
C THR A 463 -26.59 4.05 -28.58
N PHE A 464 -26.51 3.51 -29.80
CA PHE A 464 -26.47 4.28 -31.04
C PHE A 464 -26.91 3.42 -32.23
N PHE A 465 -27.44 4.05 -33.28
CA PHE A 465 -27.67 3.39 -34.56
C PHE A 465 -26.41 3.42 -35.44
N ASN A 466 -26.25 2.41 -36.29
CA ASN A 466 -25.11 2.28 -37.17
C ASN A 466 -25.48 1.69 -38.54
N ALA A 467 -24.66 1.98 -39.55
CA ALA A 467 -24.77 1.40 -40.88
C ALA A 467 -24.08 0.02 -41.02
N ARG A 468 -23.38 -0.46 -39.98
CA ARG A 468 -22.64 -1.73 -39.98
C ARG A 468 -23.02 -2.62 -38.79
N PRO A 469 -23.04 -3.97 -38.96
CA PRO A 469 -23.40 -4.94 -37.93
C PRO A 469 -22.38 -5.08 -36.79
N ASN A 470 -21.37 -4.21 -36.70
CA ASN A 470 -20.31 -4.27 -35.70
C ASN A 470 -20.02 -2.90 -35.05
N GLY A 471 -20.94 -1.94 -35.19
CA GLY A 471 -20.84 -0.60 -34.61
C GLY A 471 -19.74 0.31 -35.17
N LYS A 472 -18.81 -0.20 -35.99
CA LYS A 472 -17.63 0.57 -36.43
C LYS A 472 -17.97 1.54 -37.56
N GLY A 473 -18.29 2.79 -37.23
CA GLY A 473 -18.58 3.84 -38.20
C GLY A 473 -19.10 5.12 -37.57
N ARG A 474 -19.87 5.91 -38.33
CA ARG A 474 -20.63 7.05 -37.79
C ARG A 474 -21.76 6.50 -36.89
N ARG A 475 -21.69 6.81 -35.60
CA ARG A 475 -22.79 6.65 -34.65
C ARG A 475 -23.91 7.67 -34.95
N ILE A 476 -25.17 7.28 -34.77
CA ILE A 476 -26.36 8.08 -35.10
C ILE A 476 -27.32 8.00 -33.92
N GLN A 477 -27.86 9.13 -33.46
CA GLN A 477 -28.63 9.24 -32.20
C GLN A 477 -27.96 8.50 -31.03
N GLU A 478 -26.72 8.89 -30.79
CA GLU A 478 -25.88 8.35 -29.72
C GLU A 478 -26.30 8.89 -28.35
N GLN A 479 -26.50 7.98 -27.40
CA GLN A 479 -26.78 8.24 -26.00
C GLN A 479 -25.75 7.46 -25.18
N THR A 480 -25.05 8.10 -24.24
CA THR A 480 -23.93 7.49 -23.51
C THR A 480 -24.38 6.63 -22.34
N GLN A 481 -25.49 7.01 -21.68
CA GLN A 481 -26.10 6.25 -20.58
C GLN A 481 -27.60 6.08 -20.84
N ILE A 482 -28.10 4.84 -20.84
CA ILE A 482 -29.54 4.51 -20.86
C ILE A 482 -30.00 3.69 -19.64
N LEU A 483 -29.09 3.29 -18.73
CA LEU A 483 -29.47 2.67 -17.46
C LEU A 483 -30.08 3.71 -16.52
N ASN A 484 -31.15 3.35 -15.80
CA ASN A 484 -31.61 4.13 -14.65
C ASN A 484 -30.71 3.85 -13.42
N PRO A 485 -30.69 4.70 -12.37
CA PRO A 485 -29.77 4.53 -11.24
C PRO A 485 -29.77 3.12 -10.62
N PHE A 486 -30.94 2.52 -10.37
CA PHE A 486 -31.05 1.16 -9.81
C PHE A 486 -30.44 0.05 -10.69
N GLN A 487 -30.20 0.32 -11.98
CA GLN A 487 -29.46 -0.57 -12.88
C GLN A 487 -27.96 -0.23 -12.90
N GLN A 488 -27.56 1.03 -12.65
CA GLN A 488 -26.16 1.43 -12.53
C GLN A 488 -25.56 0.93 -11.19
N ASP A 489 -26.37 0.93 -10.12
CA ASP A 489 -26.04 0.49 -8.76
C ASP A 489 -26.21 -1.05 -8.56
N GLN A 490 -26.17 -1.84 -9.63
CA GLN A 490 -26.42 -3.29 -9.58
C GLN A 490 -25.11 -4.06 -9.35
N ASP A 491 -24.88 -4.56 -8.14
CA ASP A 491 -23.73 -5.41 -7.80
C ASP A 491 -23.54 -6.59 -8.78
N LEU A 492 -22.29 -6.88 -9.16
CA LEU A 492 -21.94 -8.16 -9.79
C LEU A 492 -21.57 -9.18 -8.71
N MET A 493 -22.40 -10.21 -8.58
CA MET A 493 -22.18 -11.33 -7.66
C MET A 493 -21.25 -12.39 -8.29
N LEU A 494 -20.53 -13.14 -7.44
CA LEU A 494 -19.70 -14.27 -7.86
C LEU A 494 -20.55 -15.33 -8.59
N ASP A 495 -19.99 -15.92 -9.65
CA ASP A 495 -20.64 -16.86 -10.56
C ASP A 495 -21.89 -16.36 -11.32
N GLU A 496 -22.40 -15.15 -11.07
CA GLU A 496 -23.60 -14.61 -11.73
C GLU A 496 -23.30 -13.81 -13.01
N ASN A 497 -24.29 -13.64 -13.88
CA ASN A 497 -24.22 -12.75 -15.05
C ASN A 497 -24.83 -11.39 -14.68
N LEU A 498 -24.30 -10.31 -15.23
CA LEU A 498 -24.88 -8.99 -15.05
C LEU A 498 -26.07 -8.84 -16.01
N VAL A 499 -27.29 -8.85 -15.46
CA VAL A 499 -28.54 -8.90 -16.23
C VAL A 499 -29.38 -7.66 -15.93
N PHE A 500 -29.61 -6.83 -16.95
CA PHE A 500 -30.43 -5.64 -16.89
C PHE A 500 -31.79 -5.89 -17.54
N ASN A 501 -32.87 -5.83 -16.76
CA ASN A 501 -34.24 -5.98 -17.25
C ASN A 501 -34.94 -4.62 -17.38
N GLY A 502 -35.79 -4.47 -18.40
CA GLY A 502 -36.67 -3.31 -18.55
C GLY A 502 -35.92 -1.98 -18.74
N ILE A 503 -34.91 -1.97 -19.61
CA ILE A 503 -34.25 -0.73 -20.03
C ILE A 503 -35.17 -0.03 -21.04
N ASP A 504 -35.69 1.14 -20.67
CA ASP A 504 -36.60 1.97 -21.47
C ASP A 504 -35.91 3.27 -21.88
N PHE A 505 -35.82 3.55 -23.19
CA PHE A 505 -35.19 4.78 -23.71
C PHE A 505 -35.94 5.39 -24.90
N GLU A 506 -35.91 6.72 -25.02
CA GLU A 506 -36.43 7.42 -26.21
C GLU A 506 -35.40 7.42 -27.35
N THR A 507 -35.90 7.45 -28.59
CA THR A 507 -35.11 7.69 -29.80
C THR A 507 -35.85 8.66 -30.73
N ASP A 508 -35.15 9.67 -31.23
CA ASP A 508 -35.71 10.66 -32.16
C ASP A 508 -35.25 10.38 -33.59
N LEU A 509 -36.05 9.62 -34.35
CA LEU A 509 -35.76 9.30 -35.75
C LEU A 509 -36.19 10.41 -36.72
N THR A 510 -36.49 11.63 -36.24
CA THR A 510 -36.87 12.78 -37.10
C THR A 510 -35.78 13.09 -38.12
N GLY A 511 -36.16 13.11 -39.41
CA GLY A 511 -35.23 13.33 -40.52
C GLY A 511 -34.42 12.10 -40.95
N LEU A 512 -34.64 10.93 -40.33
CA LEU A 512 -34.04 9.65 -40.71
C LEU A 512 -35.09 8.71 -41.32
N VAL A 513 -34.65 7.85 -42.25
CA VAL A 513 -35.41 6.69 -42.73
C VAL A 513 -34.78 5.39 -42.22
N CYS A 514 -35.54 4.29 -42.19
CA CYS A 514 -35.03 3.02 -41.64
C CYS A 514 -33.77 2.47 -42.34
N SER A 515 -33.52 2.83 -43.60
CA SER A 515 -32.28 2.49 -44.31
C SER A 515 -31.04 3.27 -43.83
N ASP A 516 -31.20 4.36 -43.07
CA ASP A 516 -30.08 5.08 -42.43
C ASP A 516 -29.63 4.41 -41.12
N VAL A 517 -30.52 3.62 -40.51
CA VAL A 517 -30.39 3.01 -39.18
C VAL A 517 -30.59 1.48 -39.19
N PRO A 518 -29.93 0.72 -40.09
CA PRO A 518 -30.17 -0.72 -40.24
C PRO A 518 -29.70 -1.57 -39.04
N TYR A 519 -28.86 -1.03 -38.15
CA TYR A 519 -28.46 -1.67 -36.90
C TYR A 519 -28.63 -0.71 -35.73
N ILE A 520 -29.05 -1.26 -34.58
CA ILE A 520 -28.96 -0.61 -33.28
C ILE A 520 -27.89 -1.33 -32.47
N CYS A 521 -27.01 -0.58 -31.82
CA CYS A 521 -25.87 -1.10 -31.09
C CYS A 521 -25.91 -0.64 -29.63
N PHE A 522 -25.32 -1.44 -28.75
CA PHE A 522 -25.22 -1.20 -27.32
C PHE A 522 -23.77 -1.35 -26.88
N GLU A 523 -23.32 -0.48 -25.97
CA GLU A 523 -21.92 -0.37 -25.53
C GLU A 523 -21.86 -0.38 -24.01
N LEU A 524 -21.37 -1.46 -23.41
CA LEU A 524 -21.23 -1.55 -21.95
C LEU A 524 -19.80 -1.21 -21.55
N LYS A 525 -19.64 -0.28 -20.60
CA LYS A 525 -18.36 0.06 -19.97
C LYS A 525 -18.52 0.31 -18.47
N LYS A 526 -17.39 0.34 -17.76
CA LYS A 526 -17.31 0.95 -16.43
C LYS A 526 -17.62 2.44 -16.53
N ASN A 527 -18.43 2.93 -15.60
CA ASN A 527 -18.70 4.36 -15.42
C ASN A 527 -17.50 5.07 -14.79
N GLU A 528 -17.28 6.33 -15.14
CA GLU A 528 -16.22 7.17 -14.55
C GLU A 528 -16.59 7.63 -13.12
N ASP A 529 -17.90 7.75 -12.82
CA ASP A 529 -18.43 8.12 -11.49
C ASP A 529 -18.66 6.90 -10.55
N ALA A 530 -18.13 5.72 -10.87
CA ALA A 530 -18.33 4.50 -10.08
C ALA A 530 -17.70 4.59 -8.68
N SER A 531 -18.41 4.16 -7.63
CA SER A 531 -17.94 4.22 -6.23
C SER A 531 -16.78 3.27 -5.89
N LEU A 532 -16.25 2.54 -6.88
CA LEU A 532 -15.26 1.49 -6.72
C LEU A 532 -14.29 1.49 -7.91
N ASN A 533 -12.98 1.47 -7.66
CA ASN A 533 -11.98 1.44 -8.72
C ASN A 533 -11.71 0.01 -9.25
N TYR A 534 -12.77 -0.72 -9.60
CA TYR A 534 -12.67 -2.09 -10.10
C TYR A 534 -12.07 -2.20 -11.52
N VAL A 535 -11.52 -3.37 -11.85
CA VAL A 535 -11.00 -3.68 -13.19
C VAL A 535 -12.15 -4.08 -14.11
N PHE A 536 -12.30 -3.39 -15.25
CA PHE A 536 -13.28 -3.72 -16.29
C PHE A 536 -12.57 -4.25 -17.54
N GLY A 537 -13.08 -5.32 -18.14
CA GLY A 537 -12.51 -5.87 -19.36
C GLY A 537 -13.36 -6.97 -20.01
N THR A 538 -12.80 -7.63 -21.01
CA THR A 538 -13.49 -8.73 -21.71
C THR A 538 -12.53 -9.86 -22.09
N ASN A 539 -13.06 -11.08 -22.19
CA ASN A 539 -12.35 -12.27 -22.68
C ASN A 539 -13.23 -13.02 -23.73
N PRO A 540 -12.90 -12.97 -25.03
CA PRO A 540 -11.72 -12.32 -25.63
C PRO A 540 -11.77 -10.79 -25.56
N THR A 541 -10.60 -10.15 -25.58
CA THR A 541 -10.46 -8.70 -25.45
C THR A 541 -11.11 -7.94 -26.62
N GLN A 542 -12.06 -7.07 -26.29
CA GLN A 542 -12.84 -6.26 -27.21
C GLN A 542 -12.94 -4.83 -26.66
N ASP A 543 -12.33 -3.88 -27.38
CA ASP A 543 -12.39 -2.45 -27.10
C ASP A 543 -12.92 -1.69 -28.35
N PRO A 544 -14.03 -0.94 -28.25
CA PRO A 544 -14.99 -0.94 -27.14
C PRO A 544 -15.87 -2.20 -27.14
N PHE A 545 -16.39 -2.57 -25.97
CA PHE A 545 -17.30 -3.72 -25.79
C PHE A 545 -18.71 -3.37 -26.26
N VAL A 546 -19.03 -3.83 -27.47
CA VAL A 546 -20.20 -3.42 -28.27
C VAL A 546 -20.81 -4.63 -28.97
N GLU A 547 -22.14 -4.74 -28.94
CA GLU A 547 -22.92 -5.69 -29.75
C GLU A 547 -24.06 -4.97 -30.49
N CYS A 548 -24.50 -5.49 -31.64
CA CYS A 548 -25.44 -4.82 -32.55
C CYS A 548 -26.53 -5.76 -33.08
N ILE A 549 -27.79 -5.33 -32.94
CA ILE A 549 -28.97 -6.01 -33.47
C ILE A 549 -29.31 -5.48 -34.87
N ASP A 550 -29.67 -6.39 -35.79
CA ASP A 550 -30.34 -6.08 -37.06
C ASP A 550 -31.69 -5.39 -36.81
N PHE A 551 -31.71 -4.07 -36.99
CA PHE A 551 -32.85 -3.20 -36.71
C PHE A 551 -33.84 -3.11 -37.90
N THR A 552 -33.49 -3.68 -39.07
CA THR A 552 -34.31 -3.60 -40.29
C THR A 552 -35.67 -4.30 -40.19
N LYS A 553 -35.81 -5.23 -39.25
CA LYS A 553 -37.08 -5.91 -38.93
C LYS A 553 -38.00 -5.06 -38.07
N TYR A 554 -37.41 -4.22 -37.21
CA TYR A 554 -38.09 -3.47 -36.15
C TYR A 554 -38.47 -2.05 -36.59
N CYS A 555 -37.65 -1.40 -37.42
CA CYS A 555 -37.94 -0.08 -37.99
C CYS A 555 -38.79 -0.19 -39.26
N LYS A 556 -39.93 0.52 -39.30
CA LYS A 556 -40.83 0.63 -40.46
C LYS A 556 -41.13 2.10 -40.82
N GLY A 557 -41.59 2.33 -42.04
CA GLY A 557 -42.02 3.65 -42.51
C GLY A 557 -43.51 3.71 -42.79
N VAL A 558 -43.90 3.36 -44.03
CA VAL A 558 -45.29 3.20 -44.45
C VAL A 558 -45.50 1.77 -44.95
N ILE A 559 -46.49 1.10 -44.37
CA ILE A 559 -46.86 -0.29 -44.66
C ILE A 559 -48.13 -0.26 -45.52
N TYR A 560 -48.04 -0.67 -46.77
CA TYR A 560 -49.16 -0.70 -47.73
C TYR A 560 -49.81 -2.09 -47.72
N GLN A 561 -51.09 -2.14 -47.38
CA GLN A 561 -51.84 -3.38 -47.07
C GLN A 561 -52.80 -3.84 -48.16
N GLY A 562 -53.08 -3.02 -49.16
CA GLY A 562 -54.04 -3.33 -50.21
C GLY A 562 -54.25 -2.18 -51.20
N ILE A 563 -54.99 -2.46 -52.27
CA ILE A 563 -55.52 -1.44 -53.18
C ILE A 563 -56.93 -1.83 -53.62
N ILE A 564 -57.81 -0.84 -53.66
CA ILE A 564 -59.16 -0.94 -54.24
C ILE A 564 -59.26 0.21 -55.25
N TRP A 565 -59.69 -0.08 -56.47
CA TRP A 565 -59.83 0.94 -57.53
C TRP A 565 -61.16 0.82 -58.27
N ASP A 566 -61.57 1.88 -58.98
CA ASP A 566 -62.61 1.84 -60.02
C ASP A 566 -62.04 2.32 -61.36
N ARG A 567 -62.73 1.98 -62.45
CA ARG A 567 -62.45 2.53 -63.78
C ARG A 567 -63.73 3.05 -64.43
N ARG A 568 -63.60 4.14 -65.18
CA ARG A 568 -64.66 4.73 -66.00
C ARG A 568 -64.12 5.00 -67.40
N ILE A 569 -64.84 4.48 -68.39
CA ILE A 569 -64.57 4.68 -69.82
C ILE A 569 -65.45 5.86 -70.28
N PRO A 570 -64.90 6.89 -70.96
CA PRO A 570 -65.71 7.99 -71.49
C PRO A 570 -66.56 7.56 -72.70
N ASP A 571 -67.61 8.32 -73.02
CA ASP A 571 -68.38 8.13 -74.25
C ASP A 571 -67.49 8.34 -75.49
N HIS A 572 -67.46 7.36 -76.39
CA HIS A 572 -66.59 7.35 -77.57
C HIS A 572 -67.21 6.53 -78.71
N ARG A 573 -66.51 6.45 -79.86
CA ARG A 573 -66.92 5.58 -80.97
C ARG A 573 -66.08 4.29 -80.93
N PRO A 574 -66.63 3.13 -81.31
CA PRO A 574 -65.87 1.89 -81.26
C PRO A 574 -64.59 1.94 -82.08
N GLY A 575 -63.46 1.63 -81.46
CA GLY A 575 -62.13 1.72 -82.05
C GLY A 575 -61.42 3.08 -81.92
N ASP A 576 -62.07 4.14 -81.43
CA ASP A 576 -61.38 5.39 -81.07
C ASP A 576 -60.54 5.14 -79.79
N PRO A 577 -59.22 5.41 -79.77
CA PRO A 577 -58.42 5.25 -78.56
C PRO A 577 -58.75 6.34 -77.55
N VAL A 578 -59.13 5.96 -76.33
CA VAL A 578 -59.59 6.87 -75.27
C VAL A 578 -58.88 6.66 -73.93
N PRO A 579 -58.71 7.73 -73.12
CA PRO A 579 -58.14 7.61 -71.78
C PRO A 579 -59.16 7.00 -70.81
N LEU A 580 -58.75 5.99 -70.04
CA LEU A 580 -59.53 5.51 -68.91
C LEU A 580 -59.36 6.46 -67.73
N THR A 581 -60.45 6.74 -67.00
CA THR A 581 -60.39 7.44 -65.72
C THR A 581 -60.42 6.42 -64.59
N ILE A 582 -59.37 6.36 -63.78
CA ILE A 582 -59.24 5.49 -62.62
C ILE A 582 -59.34 6.32 -61.34
N ASN A 583 -60.00 5.76 -60.33
CA ASN A 583 -59.89 6.23 -58.94
C ASN A 583 -59.33 5.09 -58.11
N ALA A 584 -58.39 5.36 -57.20
CA ALA A 584 -57.75 4.34 -56.37
C ALA A 584 -57.71 4.77 -54.90
N ALA A 585 -58.02 3.82 -54.01
CA ALA A 585 -57.77 3.89 -52.59
C ALA A 585 -56.73 2.81 -52.25
N ILE A 586 -55.61 3.22 -51.68
CA ILE A 586 -54.53 2.34 -51.21
C ILE A 586 -54.68 2.24 -49.70
N GLU A 587 -54.75 1.01 -49.21
CA GLU A 587 -54.86 0.68 -47.79
C GLU A 587 -53.47 0.73 -47.15
N VAL A 588 -53.41 1.25 -45.93
CA VAL A 588 -52.18 1.57 -45.21
C VAL A 588 -52.38 1.21 -43.75
N ASP A 589 -51.39 0.57 -43.12
CA ASP A 589 -51.52 0.17 -41.72
C ASP A 589 -51.70 1.40 -40.79
N PRO A 590 -52.62 1.36 -39.81
CA PRO A 590 -52.83 2.43 -38.82
C PRO A 590 -51.57 2.95 -38.11
N VAL A 591 -50.51 2.14 -37.97
CA VAL A 591 -49.23 2.54 -37.34
C VAL A 591 -48.38 3.46 -38.24
N SER A 592 -48.63 3.48 -39.55
CA SER A 592 -47.81 4.13 -40.57
C SER A 592 -47.74 5.65 -40.43
N ARG A 593 -46.55 6.22 -40.65
CA ARG A 593 -46.36 7.69 -40.72
C ARG A 593 -47.17 8.31 -41.86
N GLY A 594 -47.65 9.54 -41.64
CA GLY A 594 -48.15 10.37 -42.73
C GLY A 594 -47.02 10.86 -43.65
N LEU A 595 -47.34 11.12 -44.92
CA LEU A 595 -46.41 11.68 -45.92
C LEU A 595 -46.99 12.94 -46.56
N SER A 596 -46.13 13.91 -46.82
CA SER A 596 -46.45 15.14 -47.54
C SER A 596 -45.18 15.62 -48.24
N GLY A 597 -45.25 15.83 -49.55
CA GLY A 597 -44.09 16.10 -50.39
C GLY A 597 -44.35 15.76 -51.85
N ASP A 598 -43.29 15.77 -52.66
CA ASP A 598 -43.35 15.61 -54.12
C ASP A 598 -42.88 14.21 -54.56
N GLY A 599 -43.48 13.69 -55.63
CA GLY A 599 -42.98 12.47 -56.29
C GLY A 599 -43.05 11.19 -55.45
N LEU A 600 -43.92 11.17 -54.43
CA LEU A 600 -43.99 10.13 -53.41
C LEU A 600 -44.36 8.75 -53.97
N TYR A 601 -45.21 8.70 -55.00
CA TYR A 601 -45.78 7.46 -55.53
C TYR A 601 -45.59 7.31 -57.04
N GLU A 602 -45.61 6.07 -57.49
CA GLU A 602 -45.71 5.70 -58.90
C GLU A 602 -46.80 4.64 -59.07
N MET A 603 -47.62 4.81 -60.12
CA MET A 603 -48.68 3.87 -60.45
C MET A 603 -48.58 3.46 -61.92
N SER A 604 -48.41 2.16 -62.17
CA SER A 604 -48.46 1.58 -63.51
C SER A 604 -49.88 1.12 -63.82
N VAL A 605 -50.29 1.21 -65.10
CA VAL A 605 -51.53 0.60 -65.61
C VAL A 605 -51.20 -0.19 -66.86
N PHE A 606 -51.61 -1.45 -66.92
CA PHE A 606 -51.26 -2.35 -68.03
C PHE A 606 -52.32 -3.46 -68.19
N VAL A 607 -52.37 -4.06 -69.37
CA VAL A 607 -53.13 -5.30 -69.59
C VAL A 607 -52.26 -6.54 -69.35
N ALA A 608 -52.86 -7.66 -68.97
CA ALA A 608 -52.18 -8.94 -68.77
C ALA A 608 -53.06 -10.11 -69.22
N SER A 609 -52.44 -11.27 -69.51
CA SER A 609 -53.19 -12.50 -69.82
C SER A 609 -53.54 -13.32 -68.57
N ASP A 610 -52.88 -13.05 -67.44
CA ASP A 610 -52.99 -13.72 -66.15
C ASP A 610 -53.53 -12.81 -65.02
N GLN A 611 -54.04 -13.44 -63.95
CA GLN A 611 -54.75 -12.75 -62.87
C GLN A 611 -53.82 -12.14 -61.80
N ASP A 612 -52.53 -12.47 -61.83
CA ASP A 612 -51.49 -11.89 -60.97
C ASP A 612 -50.65 -10.80 -61.68
N GLY A 613 -50.88 -10.58 -62.97
CA GLY A 613 -50.18 -9.61 -63.80
C GLY A 613 -48.70 -9.96 -63.98
N SER A 614 -48.37 -11.25 -64.08
CA SER A 614 -47.00 -11.71 -64.37
C SER A 614 -46.69 -11.60 -65.87
N ASP A 615 -47.64 -11.96 -66.73
CA ASP A 615 -47.58 -11.84 -68.19
C ASP A 615 -48.10 -10.47 -68.65
N ARG A 616 -47.26 -9.45 -68.43
CA ARG A 616 -47.55 -8.04 -68.73
C ARG A 616 -47.55 -7.76 -70.23
N GLN A 617 -48.73 -7.50 -70.78
CA GLN A 617 -48.98 -7.28 -72.20
C GLN A 617 -49.03 -5.78 -72.59
N THR A 618 -49.14 -5.50 -73.88
CA THR A 618 -49.28 -4.15 -74.45
C THR A 618 -50.76 -3.86 -74.76
N PRO A 619 -51.32 -2.67 -74.43
CA PRO A 619 -50.68 -1.46 -73.90
C PRO A 619 -50.29 -1.54 -72.42
N SER A 620 -49.18 -0.88 -72.10
CA SER A 620 -48.58 -0.83 -70.76
C SER A 620 -48.02 0.57 -70.52
N PHE A 621 -48.33 1.14 -69.35
CA PHE A 621 -47.92 2.47 -68.94
C PHE A 621 -47.30 2.39 -67.54
N ASP A 622 -46.02 2.73 -67.39
CA ASP A 622 -45.29 2.57 -66.12
C ASP A 622 -45.57 3.67 -65.09
N GLN A 623 -46.09 4.82 -65.52
CA GLN A 623 -46.49 5.93 -64.67
C GLN A 623 -47.72 6.62 -65.30
N VAL A 624 -48.85 6.61 -64.58
CA VAL A 624 -50.08 7.33 -64.97
C VAL A 624 -50.44 8.50 -64.04
N LEU A 625 -49.70 8.68 -62.93
CA LEU A 625 -49.95 9.79 -62.00
C LEU A 625 -49.40 11.11 -62.54
N THR A 626 -50.23 12.16 -62.53
CA THR A 626 -49.74 13.52 -62.74
C THR A 626 -48.85 13.98 -61.56
N PRO A 627 -48.01 15.02 -61.72
CA PRO A 627 -47.21 15.57 -60.61
C PRO A 627 -48.03 15.97 -59.38
N GLY A 628 -49.29 16.40 -59.55
CA GLY A 628 -50.18 16.65 -58.41
C GLY A 628 -50.60 15.35 -57.69
N GLN A 629 -50.93 14.30 -58.44
CA GLN A 629 -51.32 13.00 -57.88
C GLN A 629 -50.15 12.24 -57.24
N MET A 630 -48.94 12.34 -57.80
CA MET A 630 -47.70 11.84 -57.16
C MET A 630 -47.38 12.55 -55.83
N SER A 631 -48.00 13.70 -55.57
CA SER A 631 -47.77 14.55 -54.41
C SER A 631 -49.00 14.55 -53.46
N THR A 632 -49.86 13.54 -53.58
CA THR A 632 -51.05 13.37 -52.72
C THR A 632 -50.62 13.13 -51.27
N LYS A 633 -51.17 13.93 -50.34
CA LYS A 633 -50.86 13.79 -48.92
C LYS A 633 -51.46 12.50 -48.34
N LEU A 634 -50.63 11.62 -47.80
CA LEU A 634 -51.04 10.48 -46.99
C LEU A 634 -51.26 10.94 -45.53
N PRO A 635 -52.48 10.85 -44.96
CA PRO A 635 -52.66 10.97 -43.52
C PRO A 635 -51.96 9.83 -42.76
N ALA A 636 -51.57 10.06 -41.51
CA ALA A 636 -51.06 8.98 -40.66
C ALA A 636 -52.15 7.91 -40.46
N GLY A 637 -51.80 6.64 -40.59
CA GLY A 637 -52.75 5.52 -40.62
C GLY A 637 -53.68 5.44 -41.85
N GLY A 638 -53.47 6.28 -42.88
CA GLY A 638 -54.20 6.18 -44.15
C GLY A 638 -55.70 6.49 -44.10
N PRO A 639 -56.47 6.02 -45.11
CA PRO A 639 -55.99 5.48 -46.39
C PRO A 639 -55.42 6.57 -47.31
N LEU A 640 -54.73 6.17 -48.37
CA LEU A 640 -54.29 7.06 -49.45
C LEU A 640 -55.28 7.00 -50.61
N VAL A 641 -55.99 8.11 -50.90
CA VAL A 641 -56.99 8.15 -51.98
C VAL A 641 -56.55 9.08 -53.11
N ILE A 642 -56.40 8.52 -54.32
CA ILE A 642 -55.98 9.22 -55.53
C ILE A 642 -57.08 9.09 -56.60
N ASN A 643 -57.79 10.19 -56.86
CA ASN A 643 -58.92 10.24 -57.79
C ASN A 643 -58.53 10.83 -59.16
N GLY A 644 -59.30 10.51 -60.19
CA GLY A 644 -59.19 11.15 -61.52
C GLY A 644 -57.88 10.88 -62.24
N ILE A 645 -57.30 9.70 -62.04
CA ILE A 645 -56.08 9.25 -62.72
C ILE A 645 -56.45 8.96 -64.18
N MET A 646 -55.77 9.59 -65.14
CA MET A 646 -56.05 9.38 -66.56
C MET A 646 -54.95 8.54 -67.20
N THR A 647 -55.31 7.40 -67.78
CA THR A 647 -54.36 6.64 -68.62
C THR A 647 -54.08 7.41 -69.91
N PRO A 648 -52.94 7.15 -70.58
CA PRO A 648 -52.81 7.43 -72.00
C PRO A 648 -53.93 6.73 -72.80
N PRO A 649 -54.30 7.23 -74.00
CA PRO A 649 -55.42 6.68 -74.76
C PRO A 649 -55.17 5.24 -75.24
N LEU A 650 -56.19 4.39 -75.11
CA LEU A 650 -56.18 2.98 -75.49
C LEU A 650 -57.53 2.56 -76.09
N ILE A 651 -57.56 1.49 -76.89
CA ILE A 651 -58.78 1.01 -77.53
C ILE A 651 -59.58 0.18 -76.52
N ALA A 652 -60.70 0.72 -76.04
CA ALA A 652 -61.47 0.10 -74.96
C ALA A 652 -62.07 -1.27 -75.38
N GLU A 653 -62.43 -1.45 -76.65
CA GLU A 653 -62.98 -2.72 -77.16
C GLU A 653 -62.00 -3.90 -77.15
N GLN A 654 -60.71 -3.66 -76.92
CA GLN A 654 -59.72 -4.75 -76.85
C GLN A 654 -59.58 -5.32 -75.43
N LEU A 655 -60.08 -4.62 -74.41
CA LEU A 655 -59.98 -5.04 -73.01
C LEU A 655 -60.86 -6.27 -72.76
N GLY A 656 -60.27 -7.32 -72.18
CA GLY A 656 -60.90 -8.63 -72.02
C GLY A 656 -60.75 -9.56 -73.22
N CYS A 657 -60.27 -9.07 -74.36
CA CYS A 657 -60.18 -9.85 -75.60
C CYS A 657 -58.76 -10.40 -75.81
N ALA A 658 -58.68 -11.68 -76.24
CA ALA A 658 -57.43 -12.39 -76.51
C ALA A 658 -56.43 -12.32 -75.33
N GLU A 659 -55.25 -11.74 -75.53
CA GLU A 659 -54.17 -11.66 -74.54
C GLU A 659 -54.36 -10.49 -73.54
N MET A 660 -55.30 -9.57 -73.79
CA MET A 660 -55.61 -8.44 -72.91
C MET A 660 -56.68 -8.78 -71.85
N ARG A 661 -56.63 -9.99 -71.29
CA ARG A 661 -57.72 -10.56 -70.49
C ARG A 661 -57.98 -9.79 -69.19
N TYR A 662 -56.95 -9.28 -68.53
CA TYR A 662 -57.07 -8.52 -67.29
C TYR A 662 -56.57 -7.09 -67.48
N LEU A 663 -57.19 -6.12 -66.79
CA LEU A 663 -56.61 -4.80 -66.56
C LEU A 663 -56.01 -4.77 -65.16
N CYS A 664 -54.73 -4.41 -65.08
CA CYS A 664 -53.95 -4.39 -63.85
C CYS A 664 -53.54 -2.96 -63.47
N VAL A 665 -53.57 -2.68 -62.17
CA VAL A 665 -52.97 -1.49 -61.55
C VAL A 665 -51.85 -1.97 -60.62
N GLU A 666 -50.65 -1.44 -60.81
CA GLU A 666 -49.53 -1.61 -59.88
C GLU A 666 -49.28 -0.29 -59.16
N PHE A 667 -49.11 -0.33 -57.84
CA PHE A 667 -48.75 0.83 -57.02
C PHE A 667 -47.41 0.59 -56.30
N ARG A 668 -46.53 1.59 -56.32
CA ARG A 668 -45.23 1.56 -55.63
C ARG A 668 -44.78 2.94 -55.14
N LYS A 669 -43.77 2.92 -54.26
CA LYS A 669 -43.01 4.12 -53.89
C LYS A 669 -42.38 4.73 -55.15
N GLY A 670 -42.51 6.04 -55.30
CA GLY A 670 -41.94 6.79 -56.41
C GLY A 670 -40.40 6.78 -56.37
N PRO A 671 -39.70 6.63 -57.52
CA PRO A 671 -38.24 6.45 -57.55
C PRO A 671 -37.43 7.71 -57.18
N ARG A 672 -38.09 8.82 -56.83
CA ARG A 672 -37.50 10.08 -56.36
C ARG A 672 -38.39 10.77 -55.31
N ALA A 673 -39.02 10.00 -54.43
CA ALA A 673 -39.86 10.51 -53.35
C ALA A 673 -39.10 11.55 -52.50
N ASN A 674 -39.72 12.71 -52.26
CA ASN A 674 -39.15 13.79 -51.45
C ASN A 674 -40.22 14.35 -50.50
N PRO A 675 -40.14 14.15 -49.16
CA PRO A 675 -39.07 13.46 -48.45
C PRO A 675 -39.01 11.97 -48.79
N ASP A 676 -37.84 11.37 -48.60
CA ASP A 676 -37.71 9.92 -48.72
C ASP A 676 -38.41 9.21 -47.55
N TYR A 677 -38.78 7.94 -47.77
CA TYR A 677 -39.48 7.12 -46.78
C TYR A 677 -39.29 5.62 -47.03
N THR A 678 -39.28 4.81 -45.98
CA THR A 678 -39.29 3.34 -46.10
C THR A 678 -40.69 2.88 -46.48
N ALA A 679 -40.79 2.09 -47.56
CA ALA A 679 -42.06 1.53 -48.04
C ALA A 679 -42.01 0.01 -47.92
N GLU A 680 -43.04 -0.57 -47.31
CA GLU A 680 -43.23 -2.02 -47.21
C GLU A 680 -44.60 -2.41 -47.80
N PHE A 681 -44.70 -3.61 -48.37
CA PHE A 681 -45.87 -4.11 -49.09
C PHE A 681 -46.20 -5.50 -48.55
N THR A 682 -47.22 -5.60 -47.70
CA THR A 682 -47.58 -6.82 -46.97
C THR A 682 -49.10 -6.98 -46.90
N GLN A 683 -49.59 -8.20 -47.02
CA GLN A 683 -51.00 -8.49 -46.77
C GLN A 683 -51.32 -8.28 -45.28
N SER A 684 -52.50 -7.73 -44.96
CA SER A 684 -52.97 -7.67 -43.56
C SER A 684 -53.27 -9.08 -43.03
N GLU A 685 -52.80 -9.38 -41.82
CA GLU A 685 -53.15 -10.63 -41.11
C GLU A 685 -54.58 -10.62 -40.55
N THR A 686 -55.28 -9.48 -40.62
CA THR A 686 -56.62 -9.32 -40.01
C THR A 686 -57.71 -9.47 -41.07
N GLU A 687 -58.44 -10.60 -41.07
CA GLU A 687 -59.62 -10.81 -41.94
C GLU A 687 -60.78 -9.87 -41.55
N ILE A 688 -60.74 -8.61 -42.00
CA ILE A 688 -61.83 -7.63 -41.81
C ILE A 688 -62.62 -7.46 -43.11
N GLY A 689 -63.36 -8.50 -43.48
CA GLY A 689 -64.71 -8.32 -44.04
C GLY A 689 -64.89 -7.60 -45.38
N SER A 690 -63.94 -7.69 -46.32
CA SER A 690 -64.24 -7.54 -47.76
C SER A 690 -63.62 -8.68 -48.56
N ALA A 691 -64.32 -9.11 -49.61
CA ALA A 691 -63.85 -10.12 -50.55
C ALA A 691 -63.36 -9.42 -51.83
N ASP A 692 -62.17 -8.86 -51.78
CA ASP A 692 -61.56 -8.11 -52.89
C ASP A 692 -60.46 -8.92 -53.59
N ASP A 693 -60.50 -8.89 -54.93
CA ASP A 693 -59.76 -9.78 -55.82
C ASP A 693 -58.23 -9.69 -55.66
N ASN A 694 -57.57 -10.86 -55.62
CA ASN A 694 -56.15 -11.14 -55.88
C ASN A 694 -55.19 -9.93 -55.88
N VAL A 695 -54.94 -9.33 -54.71
CA VAL A 695 -53.83 -8.37 -54.55
C VAL A 695 -52.52 -9.14 -54.39
N VAL A 696 -51.57 -8.87 -55.29
CA VAL A 696 -50.26 -9.53 -55.36
C VAL A 696 -49.19 -8.61 -54.81
N PHE A 697 -48.63 -8.98 -53.66
CA PHE A 697 -47.56 -8.24 -53.00
C PHE A 697 -46.20 -8.67 -53.55
N LYS A 698 -45.44 -7.69 -54.03
CA LYS A 698 -44.04 -7.81 -54.48
C LYS A 698 -43.18 -6.96 -53.54
N LYS A 699 -41.88 -7.26 -53.43
CA LYS A 699 -40.97 -6.60 -52.46
C LYS A 699 -41.03 -5.07 -52.44
N ASN A 700 -41.29 -4.45 -53.60
CA ASN A 700 -41.30 -2.99 -53.79
C ASN A 700 -42.62 -2.45 -54.38
N SER A 701 -43.66 -3.28 -54.54
CA SER A 701 -44.93 -2.88 -55.16
C SER A 701 -46.09 -3.80 -54.77
N LEU A 702 -47.33 -3.33 -54.87
CA LEU A 702 -48.51 -4.18 -54.88
C LEU A 702 -49.24 -4.06 -56.23
N ILE A 703 -49.90 -5.13 -56.66
CA ILE A 703 -50.62 -5.21 -57.94
C ILE A 703 -52.02 -5.76 -57.70
N GLN A 704 -53.04 -5.20 -58.34
CA GLN A 704 -54.36 -5.81 -58.44
C GLN A 704 -54.83 -5.83 -59.89
N CYS A 705 -55.26 -6.99 -60.36
CA CYS A 705 -55.77 -7.22 -61.72
C CYS A 705 -57.24 -7.63 -61.67
N ARG A 706 -58.06 -7.12 -62.60
CA ARG A 706 -59.48 -7.48 -62.72
C ARG A 706 -59.83 -7.93 -64.13
N GLU A 707 -60.77 -8.89 -64.22
CA GLU A 707 -61.07 -9.59 -65.46
C GLU A 707 -61.93 -8.75 -66.41
N GLU A 708 -61.37 -8.52 -67.59
CA GLU A 708 -61.97 -7.83 -68.73
C GLU A 708 -63.09 -8.67 -69.38
N ASN A 709 -64.34 -8.18 -69.38
CA ASN A 709 -65.37 -8.72 -70.26
C ASN A 709 -65.18 -8.16 -71.69
N CYS A 710 -64.69 -9.00 -72.61
CA CYS A 710 -64.59 -8.67 -74.03
C CYS A 710 -65.98 -8.26 -74.59
N PRO A 711 -66.19 -7.03 -75.09
CA PRO A 711 -67.52 -6.54 -75.41
C PRO A 711 -68.09 -7.20 -76.67
N GLU A 712 -69.36 -7.63 -76.60
CA GLU A 712 -70.09 -8.17 -77.76
C GLU A 712 -70.31 -7.07 -78.82
N ILE A 713 -69.49 -7.08 -79.87
CA ILE A 713 -69.65 -6.17 -81.02
C ILE A 713 -71.04 -6.39 -81.67
N PRO A 714 -71.94 -5.38 -81.67
CA PRO A 714 -73.24 -5.53 -82.29
C PRO A 714 -73.11 -5.77 -83.80
N LYS A 715 -73.71 -6.85 -84.30
CA LYS A 715 -73.73 -7.17 -85.73
C LYS A 715 -74.58 -6.13 -86.49
N VAL A 716 -73.92 -5.09 -87.01
CA VAL A 716 -74.54 -4.05 -87.83
C VAL A 716 -75.26 -4.67 -89.03
N CYS A 717 -76.47 -4.20 -89.30
CA CYS A 717 -77.43 -4.90 -90.15
C CYS A 717 -77.03 -4.94 -91.64
N HIS A 718 -77.34 -6.05 -92.31
CA HIS A 718 -77.28 -6.16 -93.77
C HIS A 718 -78.34 -5.28 -94.45
N GLY A 719 -77.95 -4.64 -95.56
CA GLY A 719 -78.87 -4.35 -96.66
C GLY A 719 -78.52 -3.11 -97.50
N PRO A 720 -78.79 -3.09 -98.82
CA PRO A 720 -79.04 -4.20 -99.75
C PRO A 720 -77.94 -4.33 -100.82
N SER A 721 -78.02 -5.39 -101.63
CA SER A 721 -77.14 -5.62 -102.79
C SER A 721 -77.43 -4.69 -103.98
N LEU A 722 -76.38 -4.27 -104.70
CA LEU A 722 -76.41 -4.11 -106.15
C LEU A 722 -74.97 -4.08 -106.72
N ASP A 723 -74.70 -4.92 -107.72
CA ASP A 723 -73.43 -4.96 -108.46
C ASP A 723 -73.24 -3.73 -109.36
N LEU A 724 -72.01 -3.50 -109.87
CA LEU A 724 -71.70 -3.64 -111.31
C LEU A 724 -70.21 -3.32 -111.63
N PHE A 725 -69.52 -4.30 -112.25
CA PHE A 725 -68.38 -4.21 -113.21
C PHE A 725 -67.07 -3.45 -112.88
N ALA A 726 -66.06 -4.24 -112.50
CA ALA A 726 -64.84 -4.54 -113.26
C ALA A 726 -64.22 -3.51 -114.25
N THR A 727 -62.93 -3.21 -114.00
CA THR A 727 -61.80 -3.54 -114.90
C THR A 727 -60.60 -3.98 -114.06
#